data_AF-A0A926DKX5-F1
#
_entry.id   AF-A0A926DKX5-F1
#
_cell.length_a   1.000
_cell.length_b   1.000
_cell.length_c   1.000
_cell.angle_alpha   90.00
_cell.angle_beta   90.00
_cell.angle_gamma   90.00
#
_symmetry.space_group_name_H-M   'P 1'
#
loop_
_entity.id
_entity.type
_entity.pdbx_description
1 polymer ?
#
loop_
_entity_poly.entity_id
_entity_poly.type
_entity_poly.pdbx_seq_one_letter_code
_entity_poly.pdbx_strand_id
1 'polypeptide(L)'
;MFRKQFQFVDTLPTYTERNSAIRNLHMADTINGEVDFLKITGDSWQLKQKQGNNLLDMSVLTNENGNINSKFSIASNINKINVVEGKKYLLITNGVNNSSNSYSSIYFGEDDLSYPNESTYVLGTGMSYKAFEMSTGKRSILTATKTCTLTKIIVHGEEDVIDAYTVSEFGLFEYNDEAIDSIAYEPFQPTMPSSELPSEIYNVNGKLISSSFVNLPVLRSIRDNDGNIVEQDTLYVDRLAERAWIKRNIQEIELDGVTLGYCLNNVQKYLNDVIMFDCYTMDVYSAKNGAPVISNYFNYEYEGWVSNNECIFWHGSLNSHFYISLLKTLLTKYGYDGETDASALDAGNAWLQDMYDKENPVKVMFVRQTPVTELLDYSDYILKTSQYETSFYFDDIEEHLQPNISVETKVLVNRNNTKLYGVRFDGALNSGDTVHRLYDAAGLVANVGTDTETAINDFDNIYPWSERKRCCGYFNEYGNFVVNAYEGERDYVTDGSNGEVWVETPLFYYKHIYGDDDSEEIVISAHPISGFEPSPIHISEDGTLLQKAYTAAYPMGIVDGLPTSRSGVYTPVMSLNNGMTNARLMGERYTTTTMAEQYTKCLLMWVEFATRDIQTKMNGCSSLSYSASHTAVVAEDTANRIIISNVNAAAYVVGQGIAIGTSLGSTNVANNRTVTAIDVYDDSNSAITFDGDPVNIAVGNVVFAIAWKTGSCDGVLSSSGSYISNTSGKYTCIYRGEETPFGNAYEWISDVLFKREGSGTTEDPYTYDIYFLPDATKYSSGNITDDYVNANFQLPTADGYVKKFGYDERFPFLRIPSEIGASTSTYYADYYYYPRGALCAAHVGGYWYDGVACGPCYWFCNYAPSYAHVTRRARLSYHR
;
A
#
# COMPACT_ATOMS: atom_id res chain seq x y z
N MET A 1 45.16 16.24 29.60
CA MET A 1 46.21 15.20 29.70
C MET A 1 46.44 14.61 28.30
N PHE A 2 47.29 15.23 27.48
CA PHE A 2 47.39 14.90 26.03
C PHE A 2 48.84 14.80 25.52
N ARG A 3 49.81 14.45 26.39
CA ARG A 3 51.24 14.54 26.05
C ARG A 3 52.18 13.50 26.70
N LYS A 4 51.67 12.34 27.14
CA LYS A 4 52.51 11.28 27.76
C LYS A 4 52.24 9.82 27.36
N GLN A 5 51.32 9.53 26.43
CA GLN A 5 51.09 8.15 25.96
C GLN A 5 51.68 7.83 24.56
N PHE A 6 52.16 8.83 23.81
CA PHE A 6 52.77 8.59 22.49
C PHE A 6 54.29 8.30 22.52
N GLN A 7 54.98 8.43 23.66
CA GLN A 7 56.45 8.25 23.73
C GLN A 7 56.94 6.80 23.89
N PHE A 8 56.05 5.80 23.95
CA PHE A 8 56.45 4.38 24.05
C PHE A 8 56.43 3.66 22.68
N VAL A 9 55.62 4.11 21.72
CA VAL A 9 55.49 3.44 20.41
C VAL A 9 56.74 3.64 19.56
N ASP A 10 57.36 4.82 19.61
CA ASP A 10 58.55 5.13 18.81
C ASP A 10 59.85 4.47 19.30
N THR A 11 59.87 3.87 20.49
CA THR A 11 61.03 3.13 21.01
C THR A 11 61.04 1.65 20.61
N LEU A 12 59.98 1.16 19.93
CA LEU A 12 59.91 -0.22 19.43
C LEU A 12 60.67 -0.37 18.10
N PRO A 13 61.55 -1.38 17.96
CA PRO A 13 62.54 -1.43 16.88
C PRO A 13 61.97 -1.80 15.51
N THR A 14 60.80 -2.45 15.42
CA THR A 14 60.20 -2.87 14.14
C THR A 14 58.82 -2.27 13.87
N TYR A 15 58.51 -2.06 12.59
CA TYR A 15 57.23 -1.53 12.12
C TYR A 15 56.04 -2.46 12.46
N THR A 16 56.26 -3.77 12.48
CA THR A 16 55.25 -4.78 12.83
C THR A 16 54.85 -4.68 14.30
N GLU A 17 55.83 -4.57 15.21
CA GLU A 17 55.57 -4.47 16.66
C GLU A 17 54.83 -3.18 17.03
N ARG A 18 55.13 -2.05 16.37
CA ARG A 18 54.37 -0.80 16.52
C ARG A 18 52.91 -0.97 16.12
N ASN A 19 52.66 -1.61 14.97
CA ASN A 19 51.30 -1.82 14.47
C ASN A 19 50.50 -2.81 15.33
N SER A 20 51.12 -3.84 15.91
CA SER A 20 50.44 -4.74 16.86
C SER A 20 50.11 -4.04 18.19
N ALA A 21 51.00 -3.18 18.70
CA ALA A 21 50.73 -2.40 19.92
C ALA A 21 49.59 -1.37 19.74
N ILE A 22 49.44 -0.81 18.54
CA ILE A 22 48.34 0.10 18.20
C ILE A 22 46.99 -0.65 18.10
N ARG A 23 46.98 -1.88 17.56
CA ARG A 23 45.74 -2.67 17.38
C ARG A 23 45.15 -3.21 18.70
N ASN A 24 45.98 -3.50 19.70
CA ASN A 24 45.54 -4.14 20.95
C ASN A 24 44.95 -3.16 22.00
N LEU A 25 44.62 -1.92 21.63
CA LEU A 25 44.13 -0.89 22.57
C LEU A 25 42.60 -0.75 22.65
N HIS A 26 41.83 -1.59 21.95
CA HIS A 26 40.35 -1.61 22.01
C HIS A 26 39.73 -3.02 21.95
N MET A 27 40.27 -3.99 22.72
CA MET A 27 39.57 -5.26 23.00
C MET A 27 39.77 -5.73 24.45
N ALA A 28 38.82 -5.35 25.31
CA ALA A 28 38.45 -5.94 26.60
C ALA A 28 36.97 -5.52 26.83
N ASP A 29 36.03 -6.36 27.27
CA ASP A 29 36.14 -7.62 28.01
C ASP A 29 35.42 -8.83 27.36
N THR A 30 35.68 -10.03 27.87
CA THR A 30 34.87 -11.24 27.61
C THR A 30 34.76 -12.11 28.87
N ILE A 31 33.62 -12.04 29.58
CA ILE A 31 33.20 -12.88 30.73
C ILE A 31 31.66 -12.79 30.76
N ASN A 32 30.82 -13.82 30.63
CA ASN A 32 30.92 -15.27 30.38
C ASN A 32 29.99 -15.61 29.16
N GLY A 33 29.84 -16.83 28.63
CA GLY A 33 30.33 -18.16 29.02
C GLY A 33 29.20 -19.20 29.15
N GLU A 34 28.43 -19.45 28.08
CA GLU A 34 27.81 -20.74 27.70
C GLU A 34 27.23 -20.61 26.27
N VAL A 35 27.13 -21.73 25.54
CA VAL A 35 26.66 -21.80 24.13
C VAL A 35 25.46 -22.71 24.06
N ASP A 36 24.41 -22.31 23.34
CA ASP A 36 23.35 -23.21 22.92
C ASP A 36 22.93 -22.94 21.46
N PHE A 37 22.35 -23.96 20.82
CA PHE A 37 22.38 -24.14 19.36
C PHE A 37 21.37 -23.32 18.54
N LEU A 38 21.66 -23.23 17.24
CA LEU A 38 20.87 -22.64 16.15
C LEU A 38 19.34 -22.54 16.39
N LYS A 39 18.82 -21.34 16.17
CA LYS A 39 17.54 -21.16 15.47
C LYS A 39 17.71 -20.05 14.43
N ILE A 40 17.48 -20.38 13.16
CA ILE A 40 17.36 -19.37 12.11
C ILE A 40 15.96 -18.75 12.28
N THR A 41 15.89 -17.54 12.82
CA THR A 41 14.72 -16.66 12.66
C THR A 41 15.11 -15.59 11.66
N GLY A 42 14.45 -15.62 10.50
CA GLY A 42 14.63 -14.62 9.45
C GLY A 42 13.87 -13.35 9.78
N ASP A 43 14.32 -12.62 10.81
CA ASP A 43 13.72 -11.36 11.21
C ASP A 43 14.45 -10.19 10.53
N SER A 44 13.77 -9.60 9.55
CA SER A 44 13.86 -8.20 9.06
C SER A 44 15.16 -7.40 9.28
N TRP A 45 15.68 -6.85 8.18
CA TRP A 45 16.60 -5.71 8.18
C TRP A 45 15.92 -4.45 8.75
N GLN A 46 15.89 -4.33 10.08
CA GLN A 46 15.43 -3.13 10.78
C GLN A 46 16.61 -2.20 11.02
N LEU A 47 16.63 -1.06 10.33
CA LEU A 47 17.48 0.08 10.68
C LEU A 47 17.10 0.54 12.10
N LYS A 48 17.89 0.14 13.10
CA LYS A 48 17.67 0.54 14.50
C LYS A 48 18.00 2.02 14.70
N GLN A 49 17.07 2.90 14.35
CA GLN A 49 17.07 4.27 14.84
C GLN A 49 16.84 4.22 16.37
N LYS A 50 17.92 4.38 17.14
CA LYS A 50 17.78 4.68 18.57
C LYS A 50 17.12 6.04 18.71
N GLN A 51 16.17 6.16 19.64
CA GLN A 51 15.53 7.43 20.00
C GLN A 51 16.55 8.37 20.67
N GLY A 52 17.29 9.11 19.85
CA GLY A 52 18.06 10.29 20.25
C GLY A 52 17.44 11.56 19.68
N ASN A 53 17.94 12.73 20.10
CA ASN A 53 17.43 14.06 19.70
C ASN A 53 17.72 14.44 18.22
N ASN A 54 17.99 13.48 17.34
CA ASN A 54 18.23 13.72 15.93
C ASN A 54 16.90 14.00 15.23
N LEU A 55 16.78 15.16 14.60
CA LEU A 55 15.58 15.60 13.88
C LEU A 55 15.42 14.90 12.53
N LEU A 56 16.46 14.20 12.03
CA LEU A 56 16.43 13.50 10.75
C LEU A 56 16.19 12.00 10.91
N ASP A 57 15.25 11.50 10.13
CA ASP A 57 15.14 10.09 9.78
C ASP A 57 16.13 9.79 8.64
N MET A 58 16.93 8.73 8.83
CA MET A 58 17.94 8.32 7.87
C MET A 58 17.44 7.28 6.88
N SER A 59 16.35 6.57 7.20
CA SER A 59 15.76 5.56 6.31
C SER A 59 15.27 6.18 4.99
N VAL A 60 14.90 7.47 5.00
CA VAL A 60 14.49 8.23 3.81
C VAL A 60 15.65 8.89 3.05
N LEU A 61 16.88 8.86 3.59
CA LEU A 61 18.07 9.48 2.99
C LEU A 61 19.07 8.47 2.44
N THR A 62 19.17 7.29 3.06
CA THR A 62 19.97 6.19 2.56
C THR A 62 19.20 5.36 1.53
N ASN A 63 19.87 4.93 0.48
CA ASN A 63 19.38 3.94 -0.48
C ASN A 63 19.45 2.51 0.10
N GLU A 64 19.07 1.52 -0.71
CA GLU A 64 19.09 0.08 -0.35
C GLU A 64 20.47 -0.45 0.09
N ASN A 65 21.56 0.19 -0.35
CA ASN A 65 22.94 -0.15 0.02
C ASN A 65 23.42 0.59 1.29
N GLY A 66 22.56 1.39 1.93
CA GLY A 66 22.90 2.18 3.13
C GLY A 66 23.68 3.47 2.86
N ASN A 67 23.84 3.87 1.59
CA ASN A 67 24.58 5.07 1.19
C ASN A 67 23.63 6.20 0.76
N ILE A 68 24.13 7.44 0.71
CA ILE A 68 23.37 8.58 0.19
C ILE A 68 23.79 8.85 -1.27
N ASN A 69 22.80 9.00 -2.14
CA ASN A 69 23.01 9.44 -3.53
C ASN A 69 23.30 10.95 -3.57
N SER A 70 24.20 11.41 -4.43
CA SER A 70 24.18 12.83 -4.83
C SER A 70 23.06 13.00 -5.84
N LYS A 71 22.07 13.84 -5.52
CA LYS A 71 21.06 14.30 -6.47
C LYS A 71 21.07 15.82 -6.45
N PHE A 72 21.74 16.41 -7.43
CA PHE A 72 22.13 17.82 -7.39
C PHE A 72 20.97 18.78 -7.63
N SER A 73 19.90 18.31 -8.28
CA SER A 73 18.72 19.08 -8.68
C SER A 73 17.39 18.62 -8.04
N ILE A 74 17.36 17.45 -7.38
CA ILE A 74 16.13 16.82 -6.88
C ILE A 74 16.12 16.81 -5.35
N ALA A 75 15.04 17.34 -4.77
CA ALA A 75 14.81 17.30 -3.33
C ALA A 75 14.08 16.02 -2.91
N SER A 76 14.67 15.28 -1.96
CA SER A 76 14.04 14.14 -1.30
C SER A 76 13.03 14.62 -0.26
N ASN A 77 11.94 13.85 -0.08
CA ASN A 77 11.01 14.04 1.03
C ASN A 77 11.69 13.67 2.35
N ILE A 78 11.39 14.43 3.40
CA ILE A 78 11.75 14.11 4.79
C ILE A 78 10.52 14.23 5.70
N ASN A 79 10.60 13.63 6.88
CA ASN A 79 9.63 13.85 7.94
C ASN A 79 9.58 15.34 8.31
N LYS A 80 8.39 15.83 8.69
CA LYS A 80 8.14 17.25 8.95
C LYS A 80 8.95 17.77 10.14
N ILE A 81 9.81 18.77 9.92
CA ILE A 81 10.61 19.40 10.98
C ILE A 81 10.24 20.89 11.09
N ASN A 82 9.60 21.27 12.19
CA ASN A 82 9.26 22.66 12.45
C ASN A 82 10.52 23.46 12.84
N VAL A 83 10.78 24.56 12.14
CA VAL A 83 11.90 25.47 12.45
C VAL A 83 11.42 26.91 12.58
N VAL A 84 12.04 27.65 13.51
CA VAL A 84 11.74 29.06 13.80
C VAL A 84 12.85 29.96 13.27
N GLU A 85 12.48 31.06 12.60
CA GLU A 85 13.40 32.07 12.06
C GLU A 85 14.41 32.55 13.11
N GLY A 86 15.68 32.63 12.71
CA GLY A 86 16.77 33.05 13.58
C GLY A 86 17.22 32.02 14.64
N LYS A 87 16.50 30.91 14.85
CA LYS A 87 17.04 29.77 15.62
C LYS A 87 18.19 29.11 14.86
N LYS A 88 19.11 28.52 15.62
CA LYS A 88 20.26 27.78 15.12
C LYS A 88 20.05 26.27 15.26
N TYR A 89 20.64 25.51 14.34
CA TYR A 89 20.60 24.06 14.30
C TYR A 89 22.01 23.53 14.01
N LEU A 90 22.40 22.46 14.70
CA LEU A 90 23.67 21.79 14.53
C LEU A 90 23.49 20.64 13.53
N LEU A 91 24.10 20.78 12.36
CA LEU A 91 24.25 19.69 11.39
C LEU A 91 25.57 18.96 11.68
N ILE A 92 25.51 17.64 11.84
CA ILE A 92 26.68 16.75 12.01
C ILE A 92 26.74 15.83 10.80
N THR A 93 27.91 15.77 10.15
CA THR A 93 28.14 15.00 8.92
C THR A 93 29.52 14.36 8.94
N ASN A 94 29.58 13.04 8.91
CA ASN A 94 30.82 12.27 8.82
C ASN A 94 30.61 11.09 7.87
N GLY A 95 31.57 10.85 6.97
CA GLY A 95 31.43 9.84 5.94
C GLY A 95 32.49 9.98 4.85
N VAL A 96 32.49 9.02 3.93
CA VAL A 96 33.39 8.97 2.78
C VAL A 96 32.59 9.30 1.53
N ASN A 97 33.14 10.20 0.72
CA ASN A 97 32.67 10.40 -0.65
C ASN A 97 33.32 9.31 -1.52
N ASN A 98 32.47 8.46 -2.10
CA ASN A 98 32.85 7.29 -2.88
C ASN A 98 32.99 7.61 -4.38
N SER A 99 32.61 8.81 -4.80
CA SER A 99 32.57 9.25 -6.19
C SER A 99 33.62 10.30 -6.51
N SER A 100 33.68 10.72 -7.78
CA SER A 100 34.51 11.83 -8.26
C SER A 100 33.97 13.22 -7.89
N ASN A 101 32.84 13.34 -7.19
CA ASN A 101 32.22 14.61 -6.82
C ASN A 101 33.19 15.51 -6.03
N SER A 102 33.48 16.73 -6.50
CA SER A 102 34.38 17.64 -5.78
C SER A 102 33.76 18.30 -4.53
N TYR A 103 32.43 18.28 -4.38
CA TYR A 103 31.68 18.86 -3.26
C TYR A 103 30.54 17.97 -2.77
N SER A 104 30.02 18.28 -1.57
CA SER A 104 28.85 17.62 -0.98
C SER A 104 28.12 18.60 -0.04
N SER A 105 27.22 19.42 -0.58
CA SER A 105 26.44 20.41 0.17
C SER A 105 25.06 19.88 0.57
N ILE A 106 24.49 20.40 1.65
CA ILE A 106 23.18 19.95 2.16
C ILE A 106 22.28 21.16 2.40
N TYR A 107 21.04 21.07 1.92
CA TYR A 107 20.03 22.13 1.99
C TYR A 107 18.68 21.55 2.42
N PHE A 108 17.91 22.30 3.19
CA PHE A 108 16.58 21.94 3.68
C PHE A 108 15.58 23.05 3.38
N GLY A 109 14.33 22.68 3.13
CA GLY A 109 13.26 23.63 2.80
C GLY A 109 11.87 23.00 2.83
N GLU A 110 10.90 23.76 2.37
CA GLU A 110 9.50 23.34 2.20
C GLU A 110 9.34 22.64 0.83
N ASP A 111 8.10 22.39 0.39
CA ASP A 111 7.84 21.64 -0.85
C ASP A 111 8.33 22.36 -2.13
N ASP A 112 8.68 23.64 -2.04
CA ASP A 112 9.27 24.47 -3.09
C ASP A 112 10.81 24.38 -3.18
N LEU A 113 11.47 23.62 -2.30
CA LEU A 113 12.94 23.48 -2.24
C LEU A 113 13.52 23.06 -3.59
N SER A 114 14.26 23.98 -4.22
CA SER A 114 14.78 23.81 -5.58
C SER A 114 16.20 24.37 -5.70
N TYR A 115 17.12 23.58 -6.28
CA TYR A 115 18.47 24.04 -6.59
C TYR A 115 18.51 24.66 -8.01
N PRO A 116 19.16 25.83 -8.24
CA PRO A 116 19.98 26.64 -7.32
C PRO A 116 19.21 27.80 -6.65
N ASN A 117 17.88 27.72 -6.48
CA ASN A 117 17.08 28.82 -5.96
C ASN A 117 17.23 28.99 -4.44
N GLU A 118 18.28 29.70 -4.02
CA GLU A 118 18.63 29.90 -2.62
C GLU A 118 17.51 30.53 -1.77
N SER A 119 16.55 31.22 -2.39
CA SER A 119 15.40 31.79 -1.66
C SER A 119 14.45 30.75 -1.05
N THR A 120 14.51 29.50 -1.54
CA THR A 120 13.76 28.35 -1.01
C THR A 120 14.50 27.64 0.14
N TYR A 121 15.76 28.02 0.40
CA TYR A 121 16.58 27.37 1.43
C TYR A 121 16.26 27.95 2.81
N VAL A 122 15.80 27.07 3.70
CA VAL A 122 15.48 27.42 5.08
C VAL A 122 16.70 27.17 5.98
N LEU A 123 17.41 26.07 5.75
CA LEU A 123 18.72 25.75 6.33
C LEU A 123 19.63 25.24 5.22
N GLY A 124 20.92 25.58 5.24
CA GLY A 124 21.86 25.01 4.27
C GLY A 124 23.31 25.36 4.51
N THR A 125 24.22 24.51 4.02
CA THR A 125 25.67 24.62 4.24
C THR A 125 26.40 25.57 3.26
N GLY A 126 25.71 26.08 2.25
CA GLY A 126 26.28 26.86 1.15
C GLY A 126 26.94 26.01 0.07
N MET A 127 27.15 26.60 -1.12
CA MET A 127 27.81 25.94 -2.26
C MET A 127 29.29 25.64 -1.94
N SER A 128 29.85 24.56 -2.53
CA SER A 128 31.22 24.08 -2.27
C SER A 128 31.50 23.57 -0.84
N TYR A 129 30.48 23.38 0.00
CA TYR A 129 30.67 22.69 1.26
C TYR A 129 30.95 21.19 1.03
N LYS A 130 31.67 20.57 1.97
CA LYS A 130 32.05 19.14 1.90
C LYS A 130 31.59 18.42 3.16
N ALA A 131 30.29 18.18 3.30
CA ALA A 131 29.70 17.34 4.36
C ALA A 131 30.39 15.98 4.54
N PHE A 132 30.78 15.31 3.45
CA PHE A 132 31.40 13.99 3.46
C PHE A 132 32.82 14.05 2.88
N GLU A 133 33.82 13.92 3.74
CA GLU A 133 35.25 13.98 3.40
C GLU A 133 36.03 13.11 4.40
N MET A 134 37.10 12.45 3.92
CA MET A 134 37.70 11.29 4.59
C MET A 134 37.98 11.47 6.10
N SER A 135 37.30 10.63 6.91
CA SER A 135 37.65 10.25 8.29
C SER A 135 37.59 11.29 9.41
N THR A 136 37.17 12.54 9.15
CA THR A 136 36.92 13.53 10.22
C THR A 136 35.52 14.13 10.09
N GLY A 137 34.66 13.79 11.05
CA GLY A 137 33.30 14.34 11.11
C GLY A 137 33.28 15.84 11.25
N LYS A 138 32.43 16.49 10.46
CA LYS A 138 32.22 17.93 10.45
C LYS A 138 30.96 18.28 11.21
N ARG A 139 30.99 19.47 11.83
CA ARG A 139 29.87 20.07 12.55
C ARG A 139 29.66 21.48 12.02
N SER A 140 28.43 21.81 11.63
CA SER A 140 28.04 23.12 11.09
C SER A 140 26.85 23.67 11.83
N ILE A 141 26.88 24.96 12.16
CA ILE A 141 25.73 25.66 12.72
C ILE A 141 25.00 26.34 11.57
N LEU A 142 23.76 25.93 11.33
CA LEU A 142 22.85 26.48 10.34
C LEU A 142 21.85 27.39 11.05
N THR A 143 21.49 28.54 10.46
CA THR A 143 20.48 29.45 11.02
C THR A 143 19.25 29.44 10.13
N ALA A 144 18.06 29.26 10.71
CA ALA A 144 16.82 29.26 9.95
C ALA A 144 16.52 30.65 9.37
N THR A 145 16.31 30.73 8.05
CA THR A 145 16.05 31.98 7.32
C THR A 145 14.59 32.44 7.40
N LYS A 146 13.64 31.53 7.69
CA LYS A 146 12.21 31.78 7.91
C LYS A 146 11.64 30.78 8.94
N THR A 147 10.48 31.11 9.52
CA THR A 147 9.70 30.19 10.37
C THR A 147 8.78 29.35 9.49
N CYS A 148 8.98 28.04 9.43
CA CYS A 148 8.20 27.14 8.57
C CYS A 148 8.36 25.65 8.95
N THR A 149 7.78 24.75 8.15
CA THR A 149 7.92 23.29 8.29
C THR A 149 8.81 22.75 7.18
N LEU A 150 10.00 22.24 7.51
CA LEU A 150 10.84 21.55 6.53
C LEU A 150 10.15 20.24 6.12
N THR A 151 9.99 20.02 4.81
CA THR A 151 9.44 18.80 4.20
C THR A 151 10.40 18.18 3.18
N LYS A 152 11.45 18.91 2.80
CA LYS A 152 12.39 18.56 1.73
C LYS A 152 13.85 18.73 2.16
N ILE A 153 14.72 17.92 1.56
CA ILE A 153 16.19 18.04 1.64
C ILE A 153 16.83 17.80 0.27
N ILE A 154 17.90 18.52 -0.05
CA ILE A 154 18.79 18.24 -1.18
C ILE A 154 20.17 17.86 -0.64
N VAL A 155 20.70 16.71 -1.07
CA VAL A 155 22.11 16.33 -0.88
C VAL A 155 22.84 16.47 -2.21
N HIS A 156 23.50 17.62 -2.35
CA HIS A 156 24.00 18.19 -3.59
C HIS A 156 25.46 17.78 -3.83
N GLY A 157 25.75 17.09 -4.93
CA GLY A 157 27.10 16.77 -5.43
C GLY A 157 27.29 17.25 -6.87
N GLU A 158 28.49 17.11 -7.43
CA GLU A 158 28.84 17.64 -8.76
C GLU A 158 28.08 16.98 -9.91
N GLU A 159 27.85 15.67 -9.79
CA GLU A 159 27.07 14.87 -10.71
C GLU A 159 25.96 14.12 -9.94
N ASP A 160 24.92 13.67 -10.65
CA ASP A 160 23.91 12.77 -10.09
C ASP A 160 24.48 11.35 -9.98
N VAL A 161 24.93 10.96 -8.79
CA VAL A 161 25.66 9.70 -8.56
C VAL A 161 24.95 8.86 -7.48
N ILE A 162 24.64 7.62 -7.85
CA ILE A 162 24.11 6.60 -6.92
C ILE A 162 25.26 6.13 -6.02
N ASP A 163 24.99 5.87 -4.74
CA ASP A 163 25.99 5.45 -3.74
C ASP A 163 27.13 6.47 -3.49
N ALA A 164 26.91 7.74 -3.82
CA ALA A 164 27.92 8.80 -3.75
C ALA A 164 28.60 8.97 -2.38
N TYR A 165 27.87 8.77 -1.27
CA TYR A 165 28.39 8.98 0.08
C TYR A 165 28.08 7.83 1.03
N THR A 166 29.11 7.15 1.54
CA THR A 166 28.96 6.24 2.69
C THR A 166 29.02 7.05 3.98
N VAL A 167 27.91 7.03 4.73
CA VAL A 167 27.78 7.74 6.00
C VAL A 167 28.45 6.93 7.12
N SER A 168 29.05 7.63 8.09
CA SER A 168 29.46 7.06 9.38
C SER A 168 28.79 7.75 10.56
N GLU A 169 28.62 9.08 10.50
CA GLU A 169 27.78 9.84 11.44
C GLU A 169 26.89 10.83 10.68
N PHE A 170 25.60 10.92 11.00
CA PHE A 170 24.74 11.97 10.44
C PHE A 170 23.60 12.38 11.37
N GLY A 171 23.26 13.67 11.36
CA GLY A 171 22.06 14.17 12.04
C GLY A 171 21.95 15.70 12.08
N LEU A 172 20.75 16.17 12.39
CA LEU A 172 20.43 17.58 12.62
C LEU A 172 19.81 17.74 14.02
N PHE A 173 20.22 18.75 14.77
CA PHE A 173 19.84 18.94 16.18
C PHE A 173 19.52 20.43 16.44
N GLU A 174 18.63 20.77 17.37
CA GLU A 174 18.49 22.17 17.82
C GLU A 174 19.78 22.65 18.51
N TYR A 175 20.20 23.90 18.30
CA TYR A 175 21.44 24.46 18.86
C TYR A 175 21.17 25.68 19.75
N ASN A 176 21.45 25.53 21.05
CA ASN A 176 21.09 26.50 22.10
C ASN A 176 22.26 27.41 22.55
N ASP A 177 23.23 27.68 21.65
CA ASP A 177 24.43 28.51 21.93
C ASP A 177 25.34 28.01 23.08
N GLU A 178 25.24 26.72 23.44
CA GLU A 178 26.24 26.01 24.24
C GLU A 178 27.52 25.72 23.43
N ALA A 179 28.56 25.18 24.06
CA ALA A 179 29.77 24.79 23.33
C ALA A 179 29.47 23.62 22.37
N ILE A 180 29.99 23.67 21.14
CA ILE A 180 29.71 22.66 20.10
C ILE A 180 30.19 21.23 20.46
N ASP A 181 31.03 21.10 21.50
CA ASP A 181 31.52 19.86 22.09
C ASP A 181 30.80 19.44 23.39
N SER A 182 29.90 20.27 23.94
CA SER A 182 29.14 19.96 25.17
C SER A 182 27.71 19.48 24.93
N ILE A 183 27.20 19.62 23.71
CA ILE A 183 25.88 19.11 23.33
C ILE A 183 25.93 17.58 23.33
N ALA A 184 25.04 16.94 24.09
CA ALA A 184 24.86 15.49 24.04
C ALA A 184 24.01 15.12 22.82
N TYR A 185 24.55 14.28 21.94
CA TYR A 185 23.90 13.83 20.71
C TYR A 185 24.09 12.32 20.50
N GLU A 186 23.06 11.65 19.98
CA GLU A 186 23.18 10.31 19.38
C GLU A 186 22.95 10.49 17.86
N PRO A 187 24.02 10.52 17.03
CA PRO A 187 23.87 10.61 15.58
C PRO A 187 23.50 9.24 15.01
N PHE A 188 22.99 9.21 13.79
CA PHE A 188 22.90 7.94 13.06
C PHE A 188 24.29 7.36 12.82
N GLN A 189 24.46 6.08 13.16
CA GLN A 189 25.65 5.27 12.93
C GLN A 189 25.20 3.99 12.22
N PRO A 190 25.55 3.75 10.94
CA PRO A 190 25.16 2.52 10.27
C PRO A 190 25.91 1.33 10.90
N THR A 191 25.17 0.27 11.21
CA THR A 191 25.76 -0.98 11.69
C THR A 191 26.17 -1.83 10.50
N MET A 192 27.48 -2.08 10.33
CA MET A 192 27.95 -2.98 9.27
C MET A 192 27.50 -4.43 9.56
N PRO A 193 26.86 -5.13 8.60
CA PRO A 193 26.54 -6.54 8.72
C PRO A 193 27.83 -7.37 8.70
N SER A 194 28.05 -8.18 9.74
CA SER A 194 29.20 -9.10 9.80
C SER A 194 28.89 -10.49 9.21
N SER A 195 27.74 -10.63 8.54
CA SER A 195 27.13 -11.90 8.14
C SER A 195 27.10 -12.19 6.62
N GLU A 196 27.62 -11.30 5.77
CA GLU A 196 27.56 -11.45 4.30
C GLU A 196 28.94 -11.45 3.60
N LEU A 197 29.94 -12.07 4.23
CA LEU A 197 31.19 -12.42 3.54
C LEU A 197 31.51 -13.92 3.76
N PRO A 198 31.61 -14.74 2.70
CA PRO A 198 32.10 -16.10 2.84
C PRO A 198 33.58 -16.04 3.25
N SER A 199 33.90 -16.66 4.39
CA SER A 199 35.27 -16.70 4.94
C SER A 199 36.26 -17.47 4.06
N GLU A 200 35.75 -18.30 3.16
CA GLU A 200 36.51 -19.17 2.26
C GLU A 200 35.84 -19.26 0.89
N ILE A 201 36.60 -19.00 -0.19
CA ILE A 201 36.12 -19.12 -1.57
C ILE A 201 36.66 -20.43 -2.15
N TYR A 202 35.79 -21.27 -2.73
CA TYR A 202 36.12 -22.56 -3.32
C TYR A 202 35.83 -22.58 -4.83
N ASN A 203 36.60 -23.33 -5.61
CA ASN A 203 36.29 -23.57 -7.02
C ASN A 203 35.29 -24.74 -7.20
N VAL A 204 34.77 -24.90 -8.42
CA VAL A 204 33.82 -25.96 -8.81
C VAL A 204 34.29 -27.41 -8.59
N ASN A 205 35.57 -27.61 -8.26
CA ASN A 205 36.16 -28.91 -7.92
C ASN A 205 36.43 -29.06 -6.40
N GLY A 206 35.89 -28.17 -5.55
CA GLY A 206 36.02 -28.24 -4.10
C GLY A 206 37.38 -27.82 -3.54
N LYS A 207 38.21 -27.09 -4.29
CA LYS A 207 39.51 -26.61 -3.82
C LYS A 207 39.45 -25.15 -3.36
N LEU A 208 39.94 -24.89 -2.14
CA LEU A 208 40.06 -23.55 -1.55
C LEU A 208 40.95 -22.63 -2.41
N ILE A 209 40.49 -21.40 -2.63
CA ILE A 209 41.13 -20.35 -3.43
C ILE A 209 41.72 -19.25 -2.53
N SER A 210 40.98 -18.78 -1.53
CA SER A 210 41.41 -17.75 -0.57
C SER A 210 40.64 -17.85 0.75
N SER A 211 41.26 -17.39 1.85
CA SER A 211 40.73 -17.50 3.23
C SER A 211 40.82 -16.20 4.05
N SER A 212 40.95 -15.04 3.42
CA SER A 212 40.90 -13.73 4.11
C SER A 212 40.70 -12.56 3.15
N PHE A 213 39.68 -11.73 3.38
CA PHE A 213 39.30 -10.56 2.58
C PHE A 213 40.21 -9.31 2.77
N VAL A 214 41.53 -9.49 2.79
CA VAL A 214 42.50 -8.39 2.69
C VAL A 214 43.70 -8.84 1.83
N ASN A 215 43.50 -8.87 0.51
CA ASN A 215 44.51 -8.72 -0.54
C ASN A 215 43.80 -8.88 -1.90
N LEU A 216 43.41 -7.77 -2.53
CA LEU A 216 43.29 -7.74 -3.98
C LEU A 216 44.71 -7.78 -4.57
N PRO A 217 44.95 -8.44 -5.73
CA PRO A 217 46.26 -8.41 -6.37
C PRO A 217 46.66 -6.97 -6.67
N VAL A 218 47.83 -6.54 -6.22
CA VAL A 218 48.31 -5.18 -6.50
C VAL A 218 49.02 -5.19 -7.85
N LEU A 219 48.59 -4.31 -8.76
CA LEU A 219 49.25 -4.12 -10.04
C LEU A 219 50.63 -3.51 -9.78
N ARG A 220 51.70 -4.32 -9.88
CA ARG A 220 53.06 -3.85 -9.60
C ARG A 220 53.60 -3.01 -10.73
N SER A 221 53.51 -3.48 -11.97
CA SER A 221 53.79 -2.65 -13.13
C SER A 221 53.16 -3.18 -14.43
N ILE A 222 52.88 -2.26 -15.35
CA ILE A 222 52.58 -2.54 -16.77
C ILE A 222 53.75 -2.03 -17.60
N ARG A 223 54.19 -2.80 -18.60
CA ARG A 223 55.27 -2.40 -19.53
C ARG A 223 54.82 -2.42 -20.99
N ASP A 224 55.30 -1.45 -21.77
CA ASP A 224 55.10 -1.41 -23.22
C ASP A 224 56.06 -2.37 -23.97
N ASN A 225 55.87 -2.51 -25.30
CA ASN A 225 56.70 -3.38 -26.15
C ASN A 225 58.19 -2.97 -26.22
N ASP A 226 58.55 -1.77 -25.74
CA ASP A 226 59.93 -1.29 -25.65
C ASP A 226 60.52 -1.50 -24.23
N GLY A 227 59.75 -2.07 -23.30
CA GLY A 227 60.15 -2.45 -21.95
C GLY A 227 60.00 -1.34 -20.89
N ASN A 228 59.40 -0.20 -21.22
CA ASN A 228 59.25 0.93 -20.30
C ASN A 228 58.05 0.71 -19.37
N ILE A 229 58.19 1.05 -18.08
CA ILE A 229 57.06 1.04 -17.14
C ILE A 229 56.12 2.19 -17.51
N VAL A 230 54.86 1.85 -17.80
CA VAL A 230 53.81 2.81 -18.17
C VAL A 230 52.94 3.18 -16.97
N GLU A 231 52.77 2.27 -16.00
CA GLU A 231 51.97 2.46 -14.78
C GLU A 231 52.43 1.47 -13.68
N GLN A 232 52.29 1.84 -12.39
CA GLN A 232 52.84 1.08 -11.25
C GLN A 232 52.06 1.32 -9.93
N ASP A 233 51.93 0.26 -9.11
CA ASP A 233 51.41 0.20 -7.74
C ASP A 233 49.97 0.76 -7.56
N THR A 234 49.01 0.28 -8.36
CA THR A 234 47.58 0.65 -8.28
C THR A 234 46.67 -0.52 -7.82
N LEU A 235 45.52 -0.15 -7.23
CA LEU A 235 44.63 -1.04 -6.46
C LEU A 235 43.30 -1.40 -7.17
N TYR A 236 43.10 -0.95 -8.41
CA TYR A 236 41.91 -1.20 -9.22
C TYR A 236 42.31 -1.82 -10.56
N VAL A 237 41.97 -3.09 -10.80
CA VAL A 237 42.41 -3.82 -11.99
C VAL A 237 41.42 -3.68 -13.16
N ASP A 238 40.11 -3.68 -12.89
CA ASP A 238 39.10 -3.99 -13.91
C ASP A 238 38.86 -2.85 -14.93
N ARG A 239 38.88 -1.57 -14.53
CA ARG A 239 38.73 -0.44 -15.47
C ARG A 239 40.01 -0.05 -16.21
N LEU A 240 41.16 -0.64 -15.85
CA LEU A 240 42.46 -0.30 -16.44
C LEU A 240 42.83 -1.18 -17.63
N ALA A 241 42.50 -2.48 -17.60
CA ALA A 241 42.70 -3.37 -18.75
C ALA A 241 41.97 -2.86 -20.02
N GLU A 242 40.73 -2.39 -19.85
CA GLU A 242 39.90 -1.87 -20.94
C GLU A 242 40.44 -0.54 -21.53
N ARG A 243 40.90 0.38 -20.67
CA ARG A 243 41.52 1.65 -21.12
C ARG A 243 42.88 1.45 -21.78
N ALA A 244 43.67 0.48 -21.31
CA ALA A 244 45.00 0.22 -21.84
C ALA A 244 44.95 -0.51 -23.20
N TRP A 245 43.94 -1.36 -23.42
CA TRP A 245 43.67 -2.02 -24.72
C TRP A 245 43.42 -1.03 -25.86
N ILE A 246 42.77 0.11 -25.58
CA ILE A 246 42.32 1.07 -26.62
C ILE A 246 43.45 1.96 -27.17
N LYS A 247 44.64 2.04 -26.56
CA LYS A 247 45.68 3.01 -27.00
C LYS A 247 47.12 2.54 -27.26
N ARG A 248 47.71 1.53 -26.59
CA ARG A 248 49.14 1.16 -26.82
C ARG A 248 49.47 -0.31 -26.52
N ASN A 249 49.34 -1.19 -27.52
CA ASN A 249 49.76 -2.62 -27.54
C ASN A 249 50.79 -3.01 -26.43
N ILE A 250 50.33 -3.78 -25.44
CA ILE A 250 51.05 -4.14 -24.21
C ILE A 250 51.72 -5.52 -24.36
N GLN A 251 52.90 -5.71 -23.76
CA GLN A 251 53.63 -6.99 -23.81
C GLN A 251 53.58 -7.79 -22.51
N GLU A 252 53.68 -7.11 -21.36
CA GLU A 252 53.88 -7.76 -20.05
C GLU A 252 53.12 -7.03 -18.93
N ILE A 253 52.54 -7.83 -18.02
CA ILE A 253 51.86 -7.36 -16.81
C ILE A 253 52.42 -8.16 -15.62
N GLU A 254 52.80 -7.47 -14.55
CA GLU A 254 53.40 -8.05 -13.35
C GLU A 254 52.46 -7.91 -12.15
N LEU A 255 52.00 -9.05 -11.61
CA LEU A 255 51.08 -9.14 -10.47
C LEU A 255 51.79 -9.87 -9.33
N ASP A 256 52.02 -9.16 -8.21
CA ASP A 256 52.64 -9.66 -6.98
C ASP A 256 53.81 -10.67 -7.18
N GLY A 257 54.74 -10.33 -8.07
CA GLY A 257 55.96 -11.09 -8.34
C GLY A 257 55.81 -12.23 -9.36
N VAL A 258 54.66 -12.33 -10.04
CA VAL A 258 54.42 -13.25 -11.15
C VAL A 258 54.30 -12.46 -12.46
N THR A 259 55.20 -12.73 -13.39
CA THR A 259 55.18 -12.17 -14.75
C THR A 259 54.31 -13.04 -15.67
N LEU A 260 53.27 -12.46 -16.26
CA LEU A 260 52.37 -13.16 -17.18
C LEU A 260 52.66 -12.79 -18.64
N GLY A 261 53.35 -13.68 -19.35
CA GLY A 261 53.52 -13.60 -20.80
C GLY A 261 52.27 -14.10 -21.53
N TYR A 262 51.64 -13.25 -22.34
CA TYR A 262 50.35 -13.55 -22.98
C TYR A 262 50.45 -14.60 -24.11
N CYS A 263 49.48 -15.52 -24.15
CA CYS A 263 49.18 -16.40 -25.28
C CYS A 263 47.66 -16.52 -25.47
N LEU A 264 47.18 -16.28 -26.70
CA LEU A 264 45.87 -15.68 -26.98
C LEU A 264 44.59 -16.53 -26.70
N ASN A 265 44.67 -17.81 -26.33
CA ASN A 265 43.58 -18.75 -26.62
C ASN A 265 42.65 -19.15 -25.45
N ASN A 266 42.94 -18.78 -24.20
CA ASN A 266 42.17 -19.29 -23.04
C ASN A 266 41.11 -18.33 -22.46
N VAL A 267 41.07 -17.07 -22.90
CA VAL A 267 40.08 -16.07 -22.42
C VAL A 267 38.68 -16.35 -22.98
N GLN A 268 38.59 -16.87 -24.21
CA GLN A 268 37.31 -17.19 -24.88
C GLN A 268 36.43 -18.17 -24.08
N LYS A 269 37.03 -19.08 -23.30
CA LYS A 269 36.29 -20.12 -22.57
C LYS A 269 35.67 -19.59 -21.27
N TYR A 270 36.35 -18.68 -20.56
CA TYR A 270 35.86 -18.13 -19.30
C TYR A 270 34.76 -17.08 -19.50
N LEU A 271 34.75 -16.38 -20.65
CA LEU A 271 33.66 -15.50 -21.06
C LEU A 271 32.38 -16.26 -21.46
N ASN A 272 32.52 -17.43 -22.10
CA ASN A 272 31.37 -18.20 -22.56
C ASN A 272 30.56 -18.86 -21.42
N ASP A 273 31.19 -19.17 -20.29
CA ASP A 273 30.50 -19.83 -19.15
C ASP A 273 29.83 -18.82 -18.18
N VAL A 274 30.09 -17.51 -18.32
CA VAL A 274 29.47 -16.44 -17.51
C VAL A 274 28.31 -15.75 -18.25
N ILE A 275 28.23 -15.88 -19.58
CA ILE A 275 27.21 -15.24 -20.43
C ILE A 275 26.23 -16.30 -20.98
N MET A 276 25.53 -17.02 -20.08
CA MET A 276 24.44 -17.95 -20.44
C MET A 276 23.32 -18.00 -19.37
N PHE A 277 22.50 -16.94 -19.35
CA PHE A 277 21.13 -16.85 -18.79
C PHE A 277 20.57 -15.47 -19.20
N ASP A 278 19.61 -15.30 -20.12
CA ASP A 278 19.09 -16.20 -21.13
C ASP A 278 19.11 -15.47 -22.49
N CYS A 279 19.75 -16.09 -23.49
CA CYS A 279 19.64 -15.71 -24.90
C CYS A 279 19.57 -17.00 -25.73
N TYR A 280 18.39 -17.63 -25.77
CA TYR A 280 18.16 -18.80 -26.59
C TYR A 280 18.19 -18.42 -28.08
N THR A 281 19.29 -18.78 -28.74
CA THR A 281 19.39 -19.47 -30.05
C THR A 281 18.27 -19.22 -31.09
N MET A 282 18.55 -18.96 -32.38
CA MET A 282 19.23 -19.92 -33.26
C MET A 282 19.74 -19.32 -34.59
N ASP A 283 20.84 -19.93 -35.06
CA ASP A 283 21.21 -20.32 -36.44
C ASP A 283 20.70 -19.57 -37.70
N VAL A 284 21.69 -19.18 -38.51
CA VAL A 284 21.52 -18.71 -39.89
C VAL A 284 21.24 -19.88 -40.84
N TYR A 285 20.01 -20.01 -41.32
CA TYR A 285 19.69 -20.82 -42.51
C TYR A 285 19.80 -20.00 -43.79
N SER A 286 20.81 -20.28 -44.60
CA SER A 286 20.94 -19.72 -45.95
C SER A 286 20.03 -20.43 -46.96
N ALA A 287 19.15 -19.70 -47.66
CA ALA A 287 18.43 -20.21 -48.82
C ALA A 287 18.35 -19.18 -49.96
N LYS A 288 18.29 -19.68 -51.21
CA LYS A 288 18.40 -18.87 -52.44
C LYS A 288 17.11 -18.08 -52.74
N ASN A 289 17.25 -16.75 -52.87
CA ASN A 289 16.66 -15.88 -53.92
C ASN A 289 16.30 -14.48 -53.40
N GLY A 290 17.29 -13.58 -53.36
CA GLY A 290 17.11 -12.20 -53.84
C GLY A 290 16.13 -11.24 -53.13
N ALA A 291 15.62 -11.53 -51.93
CA ALA A 291 14.78 -10.61 -51.17
C ALA A 291 15.18 -10.57 -49.68
N PRO A 292 15.48 -9.40 -49.11
CA PRO A 292 15.60 -9.24 -47.65
C PRO A 292 14.19 -9.18 -47.05
N VAL A 293 13.63 -10.35 -46.71
CA VAL A 293 12.46 -10.45 -45.84
C VAL A 293 12.96 -10.41 -44.40
N ILE A 294 12.60 -9.37 -43.65
CA ILE A 294 12.73 -9.36 -42.19
C ILE A 294 11.35 -9.67 -41.64
N SER A 295 11.18 -10.88 -41.14
CA SER A 295 10.00 -11.32 -40.42
C SER A 295 10.38 -12.32 -39.33
N ASN A 296 9.77 -12.15 -38.16
CA ASN A 296 9.54 -13.15 -37.11
C ASN A 296 10.67 -13.36 -36.06
N TYR A 297 10.35 -13.60 -34.78
CA TYR A 297 9.04 -13.58 -34.10
C TYR A 297 9.16 -13.44 -32.57
N PHE A 298 8.13 -12.84 -31.94
CA PHE A 298 7.53 -13.47 -30.75
C PHE A 298 6.62 -14.58 -31.26
N ASN A 299 6.75 -15.81 -30.74
CA ASN A 299 5.81 -16.88 -31.06
C ASN A 299 4.46 -16.64 -30.39
N TYR A 300 3.53 -16.04 -31.12
CA TYR A 300 2.10 -16.32 -31.00
C TYR A 300 1.55 -16.54 -32.40
N GLU A 301 1.06 -17.75 -32.67
CA GLU A 301 0.18 -17.97 -33.81
C GLU A 301 -1.15 -17.26 -33.52
N TYR A 302 -1.41 -16.17 -34.25
CA TYR A 302 -2.75 -15.63 -34.42
C TYR A 302 -2.96 -15.40 -35.91
N GLU A 303 -3.94 -16.10 -36.49
CA GLU A 303 -4.20 -16.06 -37.93
C GLU A 303 -4.59 -14.64 -38.35
N GLY A 304 -3.84 -14.00 -39.26
CA GLY A 304 -4.31 -12.77 -39.91
C GLY A 304 -3.30 -11.79 -40.51
N TRP A 305 -2.01 -11.81 -40.14
CA TRP A 305 -1.06 -10.79 -40.61
C TRP A 305 -0.34 -11.18 -41.91
N VAL A 306 -0.63 -10.44 -42.98
CA VAL A 306 0.04 -10.52 -44.28
C VAL A 306 0.98 -9.31 -44.42
N SER A 307 2.23 -9.54 -44.83
CA SER A 307 3.28 -8.51 -44.84
C SER A 307 3.01 -7.38 -45.83
N ASN A 308 2.72 -6.18 -45.31
CA ASN A 308 2.90 -4.91 -46.02
C ASN A 308 4.14 -4.20 -45.46
N ASN A 309 4.79 -3.35 -46.28
CA ASN A 309 6.12 -2.77 -46.04
C ASN A 309 6.19 -1.72 -44.92
N GLU A 310 5.84 -2.06 -43.68
CA GLU A 310 5.93 -1.15 -42.53
C GLU A 310 7.30 -1.27 -41.84
N CYS A 311 8.06 -0.16 -41.80
CA CYS A 311 9.33 -0.08 -41.06
C CYS A 311 9.08 0.54 -39.68
N ILE A 312 9.52 -0.14 -38.61
CA ILE A 312 9.37 0.30 -37.22
C ILE A 312 10.76 0.63 -36.66
N PHE A 313 10.88 1.78 -35.99
CA PHE A 313 12.14 2.26 -35.37
C PHE A 313 11.95 2.53 -33.87
N TRP A 314 13.03 2.41 -33.10
CA TRP A 314 13.03 2.50 -31.63
C TRP A 314 14.19 3.37 -31.14
N HIS A 315 13.99 4.11 -30.04
CA HIS A 315 15.04 4.84 -29.34
C HIS A 315 14.71 4.92 -27.84
N GLY A 316 15.72 4.81 -26.98
CA GLY A 316 15.57 4.93 -25.53
C GLY A 316 16.64 5.86 -24.93
N SER A 317 16.27 7.10 -24.64
CA SER A 317 17.02 7.99 -23.74
C SER A 317 16.09 9.09 -23.20
N LEU A 318 16.38 9.59 -21.99
CA LEU A 318 15.52 10.53 -21.26
C LEU A 318 15.80 12.01 -21.57
N ASN A 319 16.76 12.33 -22.44
CA ASN A 319 17.06 13.71 -22.84
C ASN A 319 16.73 13.96 -24.32
N SER A 320 16.06 15.09 -24.58
CA SER A 320 15.34 15.38 -25.83
C SER A 320 16.23 15.71 -27.03
N HIS A 321 16.55 14.72 -27.87
CA HIS A 321 16.80 14.90 -29.30
C HIS A 321 16.27 13.69 -30.08
N PHE A 322 15.45 13.93 -31.11
CA PHE A 322 14.87 12.86 -31.94
C PHE A 322 15.84 12.47 -33.06
N TYR A 323 16.45 11.29 -32.95
CA TYR A 323 17.23 10.68 -34.03
C TYR A 323 16.50 9.44 -34.57
N ILE A 324 16.13 9.47 -35.84
CA ILE A 324 15.64 8.26 -36.53
C ILE A 324 16.84 7.34 -36.72
N SER A 325 16.83 6.19 -36.04
CA SER A 325 17.90 5.19 -36.11
C SER A 325 17.90 4.44 -37.44
N LEU A 326 18.36 5.11 -38.49
CA LEU A 326 18.60 4.54 -39.82
C LEU A 326 19.84 3.64 -39.79
N LEU A 327 19.81 2.53 -40.53
CA LEU A 327 20.99 1.68 -40.73
C LEU A 327 22.17 2.50 -41.24
N LYS A 328 23.38 2.27 -40.71
CA LYS A 328 24.59 3.04 -41.09
C LYS A 328 24.83 3.08 -42.61
N THR A 329 24.57 1.96 -43.30
CA THR A 329 24.61 1.87 -44.78
C THR A 329 23.63 2.81 -45.48
N LEU A 330 22.45 3.07 -44.89
CA LEU A 330 21.48 4.04 -45.38
C LEU A 330 21.95 5.47 -45.07
N LEU A 331 22.39 5.75 -43.85
CA LEU A 331 22.91 7.07 -43.48
C LEU A 331 24.07 7.51 -44.39
N THR A 332 25.04 6.62 -44.65
CA THR A 332 26.15 6.91 -45.58
C THR A 332 25.69 7.11 -47.02
N LYS A 333 24.57 6.51 -47.46
CA LYS A 333 23.96 6.79 -48.77
C LYS A 333 23.40 8.22 -48.87
N TYR A 334 22.96 8.81 -47.76
CA TYR A 334 22.44 10.18 -47.68
C TYR A 334 23.43 11.20 -47.07
N GLY A 335 24.71 10.85 -46.99
CA GLY A 335 25.80 11.79 -46.69
C GLY A 335 26.49 11.66 -45.34
N TYR A 336 26.09 10.70 -44.49
CA TYR A 336 26.75 10.50 -43.19
C TYR A 336 28.17 9.92 -43.34
N ASP A 337 29.15 10.70 -42.90
CA ASP A 337 30.58 10.40 -42.92
C ASP A 337 31.04 9.51 -41.74
N GLY A 338 30.27 9.47 -40.66
CA GLY A 338 30.56 8.62 -39.50
C GLY A 338 31.28 9.31 -38.34
N GLU A 339 31.50 10.63 -38.39
CA GLU A 339 32.32 11.35 -37.39
C GLU A 339 31.55 12.24 -36.41
N THR A 340 30.31 12.68 -36.71
CA THR A 340 29.54 13.58 -35.81
C THR A 340 28.04 13.28 -35.79
N ASP A 341 27.35 13.58 -34.69
CA ASP A 341 25.89 13.39 -34.62
C ASP A 341 25.13 14.37 -35.53
N ALA A 342 25.69 15.55 -35.79
CA ALA A 342 25.13 16.54 -36.72
C ALA A 342 25.09 16.02 -38.17
N SER A 343 26.15 15.35 -38.66
CA SER A 343 26.14 14.76 -40.00
C SER A 343 25.20 13.55 -40.12
N ALA A 344 24.84 12.90 -39.00
CA ALA A 344 23.78 11.89 -38.99
C ALA A 344 22.38 12.51 -39.08
N LEU A 345 22.15 13.65 -38.42
CA LEU A 345 20.89 14.39 -38.46
C LEU A 345 20.57 14.89 -39.88
N ASP A 346 21.54 15.53 -40.54
CA ASP A 346 21.39 16.03 -41.91
C ASP A 346 21.08 14.91 -42.92
N ALA A 347 21.75 13.76 -42.79
CA ALA A 347 21.49 12.58 -43.61
C ALA A 347 20.11 11.96 -43.35
N GLY A 348 19.63 11.99 -42.10
CA GLY A 348 18.27 11.55 -41.73
C GLY A 348 17.18 12.43 -42.34
N ASN A 349 17.36 13.76 -42.28
CA ASN A 349 16.46 14.73 -42.89
C ASN A 349 16.39 14.59 -44.42
N ALA A 350 17.53 14.39 -45.08
CA ALA A 350 17.60 14.15 -46.52
C ALA A 350 16.88 12.85 -46.95
N TRP A 351 16.91 11.81 -46.12
CA TRP A 351 16.18 10.56 -46.38
C TRP A 351 14.66 10.72 -46.24
N LEU A 352 14.18 11.45 -45.22
CA LEU A 352 12.75 11.74 -45.06
C LEU A 352 12.17 12.47 -46.27
N GLN A 353 12.89 13.50 -46.77
CA GLN A 353 12.47 14.24 -47.96
C GLN A 353 12.43 13.35 -49.21
N ASP A 354 13.42 12.46 -49.39
CA ASP A 354 13.47 11.52 -50.53
C ASP A 354 12.37 10.44 -50.49
N MET A 355 11.84 10.10 -49.31
CA MET A 355 10.66 9.23 -49.17
C MET A 355 9.35 9.97 -49.48
N TYR A 356 9.25 11.22 -49.00
CA TYR A 356 8.12 12.11 -49.26
C TYR A 356 7.97 12.45 -50.76
N ASP A 357 9.05 12.85 -51.43
CA ASP A 357 9.09 13.19 -52.86
C ASP A 357 8.74 12.00 -53.78
N LYS A 358 8.68 10.77 -53.24
CA LYS A 358 8.35 9.52 -53.95
C LYS A 358 6.95 8.99 -53.64
N GLU A 359 6.13 9.74 -52.91
CA GLU A 359 4.79 9.34 -52.47
C GLU A 359 4.75 8.02 -51.68
N ASN A 360 5.87 7.61 -51.06
CA ASN A 360 5.91 6.39 -50.24
C ASN A 360 5.25 6.67 -48.87
N PRO A 361 4.25 5.88 -48.44
CA PRO A 361 3.63 6.07 -47.13
C PRO A 361 4.61 5.69 -46.01
N VAL A 362 5.00 6.66 -45.19
CA VAL A 362 5.84 6.46 -44.00
C VAL A 362 4.98 6.61 -42.76
N LYS A 363 4.83 5.52 -41.99
CA LYS A 363 4.31 5.57 -40.61
C LYS A 363 5.46 5.84 -39.66
N VAL A 364 5.35 6.90 -38.86
CA VAL A 364 6.30 7.20 -37.77
C VAL A 364 5.60 6.89 -36.45
N MET A 365 6.17 5.98 -35.66
CA MET A 365 5.59 5.52 -34.39
C MET A 365 6.36 6.16 -33.23
N PHE A 366 5.66 6.93 -32.39
CA PHE A 366 6.27 7.63 -31.26
C PHE A 366 6.08 6.82 -29.97
N VAL A 367 7.18 6.35 -29.38
CA VAL A 367 7.18 5.65 -28.09
C VAL A 367 7.85 6.53 -27.04
N ARG A 368 7.05 7.10 -26.12
CA ARG A 368 7.55 7.81 -24.94
C ARG A 368 7.55 6.84 -23.76
N GLN A 369 8.72 6.60 -23.15
CA GLN A 369 8.78 6.01 -21.81
C GLN A 369 8.48 7.11 -20.79
N THR A 370 7.27 7.12 -20.24
CA THR A 370 6.91 7.98 -19.11
C THR A 370 7.13 7.21 -17.81
N PRO A 371 7.91 7.73 -16.84
CA PRO A 371 7.91 7.20 -15.48
C PRO A 371 6.50 7.30 -14.87
N VAL A 372 6.08 6.30 -14.09
CA VAL A 372 4.69 6.17 -13.59
C VAL A 372 4.44 7.07 -12.37
N THR A 373 4.66 8.37 -12.54
CA THR A 373 4.37 9.41 -11.54
C THR A 373 3.60 10.61 -12.11
N GLU A 374 3.43 10.70 -13.44
CA GLU A 374 2.64 11.72 -14.12
C GLU A 374 1.51 11.10 -14.94
N LEU A 375 0.43 10.73 -14.25
CA LEU A 375 -0.90 10.47 -14.83
C LEU A 375 -1.97 11.14 -13.95
N LEU A 376 -1.98 12.48 -14.03
CA LEU A 376 -3.09 13.33 -13.62
C LEU A 376 -3.49 14.20 -14.83
N ASP A 377 -4.75 14.61 -14.87
CA ASP A 377 -5.52 15.12 -16.01
C ASP A 377 -4.79 15.91 -17.11
N TYR A 378 -5.10 15.55 -18.37
CA TYR A 378 -4.78 16.32 -19.56
C TYR A 378 -6.04 16.75 -20.35
N SER A 379 -7.13 17.07 -19.64
CA SER A 379 -8.32 17.71 -20.22
C SER A 379 -8.39 19.23 -20.03
N ASP A 380 -7.81 19.79 -18.97
CA ASP A 380 -8.10 21.19 -18.56
C ASP A 380 -6.92 22.18 -18.56
N TYR A 381 -5.69 21.78 -18.90
CA TYR A 381 -4.55 22.72 -18.94
C TYR A 381 -4.46 23.55 -20.25
N ILE A 382 -5.60 24.09 -20.69
CA ILE A 382 -5.68 25.16 -21.68
C ILE A 382 -5.83 26.50 -20.95
N LEU A 383 -4.82 27.37 -21.12
CA LEU A 383 -4.69 28.79 -20.75
C LEU A 383 -3.86 29.14 -19.48
N LYS A 384 -2.85 29.99 -19.74
CA LYS A 384 -2.03 30.82 -18.81
C LYS A 384 -0.85 30.07 -18.14
N THR A 385 0.39 30.59 -18.14
CA THR A 385 0.94 31.86 -18.68
C THR A 385 2.48 31.81 -18.76
N SER A 386 3.09 32.44 -19.78
CA SER A 386 4.35 33.23 -19.81
C SER A 386 5.56 32.87 -18.89
N GLN A 387 6.83 32.97 -19.29
CA GLN A 387 7.49 33.65 -20.43
C GLN A 387 9.02 33.29 -20.43
N TYR A 388 9.67 33.25 -21.61
CA TYR A 388 11.11 32.96 -21.86
C TYR A 388 11.55 31.53 -21.45
N GLU A 389 12.01 30.63 -22.32
CA GLU A 389 12.95 30.77 -23.45
C GLU A 389 12.54 29.95 -24.70
N THR A 390 13.31 30.05 -25.79
CA THR A 390 12.94 29.61 -27.15
C THR A 390 12.94 28.08 -27.33
N SER A 391 11.77 27.47 -27.19
CA SER A 391 11.46 26.12 -27.67
C SER A 391 10.88 26.19 -29.09
N PHE A 392 11.21 25.23 -29.96
CA PHE A 392 10.40 25.00 -31.18
C PHE A 392 9.02 24.47 -30.76
N TYR A 393 7.96 25.12 -31.23
CA TYR A 393 6.58 24.73 -30.92
C TYR A 393 6.12 23.57 -31.80
N PHE A 394 5.31 22.67 -31.25
CA PHE A 394 4.67 21.59 -32.01
C PHE A 394 3.56 22.08 -32.96
N ASP A 395 3.07 23.31 -32.76
CA ASP A 395 2.03 23.92 -33.58
C ASP A 395 2.43 24.05 -35.07
N ASP A 396 3.73 24.26 -35.37
CA ASP A 396 4.23 24.41 -36.74
C ASP A 396 4.26 23.09 -37.54
N ILE A 397 4.15 21.92 -36.90
CA ILE A 397 4.18 20.62 -37.60
C ILE A 397 2.80 20.23 -38.12
N GLU A 398 1.71 20.45 -37.37
CA GLU A 398 0.36 20.18 -37.92
C GLU A 398 0.02 21.10 -39.10
N GLU A 399 0.53 22.34 -39.15
CA GLU A 399 0.34 23.23 -40.29
C GLU A 399 1.21 22.86 -41.52
N HIS A 400 2.20 21.97 -41.37
CA HIS A 400 3.09 21.51 -42.46
C HIS A 400 3.01 19.99 -42.76
N LEU A 401 2.24 19.21 -42.02
CA LEU A 401 2.01 17.79 -42.30
C LEU A 401 1.10 17.61 -43.54
N GLN A 402 1.75 17.38 -44.67
CA GLN A 402 1.13 17.02 -45.95
C GLN A 402 0.24 15.75 -45.80
N PRO A 403 -0.86 15.63 -46.56
CA PRO A 403 -2.01 14.76 -46.25
C PRO A 403 -1.78 13.22 -46.28
N ASN A 404 -0.54 12.77 -46.45
CA ASN A 404 -0.17 11.36 -46.59
C ASN A 404 0.56 10.77 -45.36
N ILE A 405 0.78 11.57 -44.31
CA ILE A 405 1.40 11.13 -43.06
C ILE A 405 0.30 10.97 -42.00
N SER A 406 0.28 9.81 -41.33
CA SER A 406 -0.64 9.52 -40.21
C SER A 406 0.16 9.23 -38.95
N VAL A 407 -0.28 9.80 -37.83
CA VAL A 407 0.33 9.63 -36.51
C VAL A 407 -0.61 8.81 -35.63
N GLU A 408 -0.15 7.63 -35.19
CA GLU A 408 -0.80 6.86 -34.13
C GLU A 408 -0.01 7.03 -32.82
N THR A 409 -0.65 7.55 -31.78
CA THR A 409 -0.14 7.53 -30.41
C THR A 409 -0.65 6.28 -29.68
N LYS A 410 0.24 5.30 -29.46
CA LYS A 410 -0.05 4.11 -28.64
C LYS A 410 0.74 4.16 -27.34
N VAL A 411 0.03 4.30 -26.21
CA VAL A 411 0.62 4.22 -24.88
C VAL A 411 0.99 2.76 -24.59
N LEU A 412 2.29 2.45 -24.65
CA LEU A 412 2.82 1.18 -24.18
C LEU A 412 2.96 1.21 -22.66
N VAL A 413 1.89 0.85 -21.95
CA VAL A 413 1.95 0.57 -20.51
C VAL A 413 2.89 -0.62 -20.32
N ASN A 414 3.95 -0.42 -19.54
CA ASN A 414 4.95 -1.45 -19.27
C ASN A 414 4.36 -2.54 -18.36
N ARG A 415 3.79 -3.61 -18.95
CA ARG A 415 2.98 -4.63 -18.27
C ARG A 415 3.73 -5.53 -17.26
N ASN A 416 5.03 -5.32 -17.04
CA ASN A 416 5.90 -6.27 -16.36
C ASN A 416 6.22 -5.95 -14.88
N ASN A 417 5.42 -5.13 -14.17
CA ASN A 417 5.63 -4.95 -12.73
C ASN A 417 4.41 -4.52 -11.88
N THR A 418 3.19 -4.47 -12.43
CA THR A 418 1.98 -4.20 -11.60
C THR A 418 1.57 -5.46 -10.86
N LYS A 419 1.72 -5.47 -9.53
CA LYS A 419 1.28 -6.58 -8.69
C LYS A 419 -0.25 -6.73 -8.72
N LEU A 420 -0.69 -7.98 -8.75
CA LEU A 420 -2.09 -8.38 -8.74
C LEU A 420 -2.35 -9.29 -7.54
N TYR A 421 -3.44 -9.07 -6.83
CA TYR A 421 -3.84 -9.93 -5.71
C TYR A 421 -5.25 -10.45 -5.98
N GLY A 422 -5.40 -11.76 -6.13
CA GLY A 422 -6.70 -12.33 -6.45
C GLY A 422 -7.03 -13.64 -5.76
N VAL A 423 -8.29 -14.03 -5.88
CA VAL A 423 -8.81 -15.34 -5.49
C VAL A 423 -9.72 -15.86 -6.60
N ARG A 424 -9.67 -17.17 -6.83
CA ARG A 424 -10.60 -17.90 -7.68
C ARG A 424 -11.22 -19.05 -6.90
N PHE A 425 -12.53 -19.22 -7.06
CA PHE A 425 -13.32 -20.31 -6.50
C PHE A 425 -13.84 -21.19 -7.64
N ASP A 426 -13.36 -22.42 -7.76
CA ASP A 426 -13.71 -23.38 -8.82
C ASP A 426 -14.89 -24.30 -8.43
N GLY A 427 -15.83 -23.77 -7.66
CA GLY A 427 -17.05 -24.48 -7.28
C GLY A 427 -17.65 -24.02 -5.96
N ALA A 428 -18.40 -24.92 -5.32
CA ALA A 428 -19.24 -24.61 -4.16
C ALA A 428 -18.48 -24.46 -2.82
N LEU A 429 -17.28 -25.04 -2.68
CA LEU A 429 -16.55 -25.05 -1.39
C LEU A 429 -15.73 -23.77 -1.20
N ASN A 430 -15.45 -23.45 0.07
CA ASN A 430 -14.67 -22.28 0.49
C ASN A 430 -13.29 -22.64 1.09
N SER A 431 -12.80 -23.85 0.82
CA SER A 431 -11.45 -24.29 1.20
C SER A 431 -10.98 -25.49 0.37
N GLY A 432 -9.69 -25.81 0.45
CA GLY A 432 -9.09 -26.95 -0.25
C GLY A 432 -8.91 -26.70 -1.74
N ASP A 433 -8.94 -27.78 -2.52
CA ASP A 433 -8.54 -27.79 -3.94
C ASP A 433 -9.45 -27.00 -4.90
N THR A 434 -10.52 -26.36 -4.41
CA THR A 434 -11.40 -25.48 -5.20
C THR A 434 -11.17 -23.99 -4.93
N VAL A 435 -10.16 -23.63 -4.14
CA VAL A 435 -9.87 -22.24 -3.75
C VAL A 435 -8.41 -21.91 -4.05
N HIS A 436 -8.21 -20.95 -4.93
CA HIS A 436 -6.89 -20.60 -5.44
C HIS A 436 -6.62 -19.12 -5.22
N ARG A 437 -5.62 -18.79 -4.40
CA ARG A 437 -5.03 -17.45 -4.44
C ARG A 437 -4.29 -17.29 -5.77
N LEU A 438 -4.54 -16.20 -6.46
CA LEU A 438 -4.00 -15.90 -7.79
C LEU A 438 -2.91 -14.83 -7.74
N TYR A 439 -2.02 -14.86 -8.73
CA TYR A 439 -0.98 -13.85 -8.96
C TYR A 439 -0.09 -13.66 -7.69
N ASP A 440 0.22 -12.42 -7.29
CA ASP A 440 1.02 -12.10 -6.10
C ASP A 440 0.32 -12.46 -4.77
N ALA A 441 -0.94 -12.88 -4.77
CA ALA A 441 -1.57 -13.47 -3.60
C ALA A 441 -1.17 -14.94 -3.38
N ALA A 442 -0.56 -15.61 -4.37
CA ALA A 442 -0.19 -17.02 -4.25
C ALA A 442 0.80 -17.25 -3.08
N GLY A 443 0.45 -18.17 -2.17
CA GLY A 443 1.25 -18.47 -0.98
C GLY A 443 1.02 -17.55 0.23
N LEU A 444 0.28 -16.45 0.08
CA LEU A 444 0.03 -15.52 1.19
C LEU A 444 -0.91 -16.09 2.27
N VAL A 445 -0.61 -15.75 3.51
CA VAL A 445 -1.34 -16.11 4.72
C VAL A 445 -2.16 -14.91 5.20
N ALA A 446 -3.43 -15.14 5.55
CA ALA A 446 -4.30 -14.14 6.16
C ALA A 446 -5.07 -14.77 7.32
N ASN A 447 -4.60 -14.48 8.54
CA ASN A 447 -5.25 -14.86 9.79
C ASN A 447 -5.73 -13.62 10.54
N VAL A 448 -6.49 -13.84 11.61
CA VAL A 448 -7.14 -12.80 12.40
C VAL A 448 -6.85 -13.01 13.89
N GLY A 449 -6.66 -11.92 14.63
CA GLY A 449 -6.23 -11.94 16.02
C GLY A 449 -7.37 -11.80 17.02
N THR A 450 -7.02 -11.53 18.28
CA THR A 450 -7.92 -11.13 19.37
C THR A 450 -7.33 -9.95 20.13
N ASP A 451 -7.93 -9.58 21.27
CA ASP A 451 -7.38 -8.64 22.26
C ASP A 451 -6.21 -9.22 23.09
N THR A 452 -5.87 -10.50 22.90
CA THR A 452 -4.79 -11.19 23.62
C THR A 452 -3.81 -11.94 22.72
N GLU A 453 -4.20 -12.25 21.47
CA GLU A 453 -3.40 -13.01 20.51
C GLU A 453 -3.25 -12.22 19.20
N THR A 454 -2.01 -11.96 18.77
CA THR A 454 -1.72 -11.43 17.44
C THR A 454 -1.76 -12.53 16.37
N ALA A 455 -2.05 -12.18 15.12
CA ALA A 455 -2.09 -13.12 14.00
C ALA A 455 -1.15 -12.70 12.86
N ILE A 456 -0.61 -13.70 12.13
CA ILE A 456 0.18 -13.46 10.91
C ILE A 456 -0.79 -13.20 9.76
N ASN A 457 -0.66 -12.04 9.12
CA ASN A 457 -1.42 -11.64 7.95
C ASN A 457 -0.52 -10.86 6.98
N ASP A 458 -0.11 -11.50 5.88
CA ASP A 458 0.85 -10.91 4.92
C ASP A 458 0.26 -9.68 4.22
N PHE A 459 -1.07 -9.56 4.16
CA PHE A 459 -1.76 -8.41 3.59
C PHE A 459 -1.58 -7.13 4.40
N ASP A 460 -1.09 -7.21 5.65
CA ASP A 460 -0.80 -6.02 6.48
C ASP A 460 0.28 -5.09 5.89
N ASN A 461 1.10 -5.61 4.98
CA ASN A 461 2.14 -4.84 4.28
C ASN A 461 1.86 -4.68 2.77
N ILE A 462 0.62 -4.93 2.34
CA ILE A 462 0.22 -4.96 0.93
C ILE A 462 -0.89 -3.95 0.64
N TYR A 463 -0.70 -3.13 -0.39
CA TYR A 463 -1.73 -2.22 -0.89
C TYR A 463 -2.90 -2.97 -1.53
N PRO A 464 -4.17 -2.56 -1.31
CA PRO A 464 -4.63 -1.41 -0.53
C PRO A 464 -4.76 -1.66 0.98
N TRP A 465 -4.65 -2.90 1.46
CA TRP A 465 -4.93 -3.30 2.83
C TRP A 465 -4.03 -2.69 3.91
N SER A 466 -2.75 -2.44 3.60
CA SER A 466 -1.78 -1.76 4.49
C SER A 466 -2.06 -0.27 4.67
N GLU A 467 -2.73 0.34 3.69
CA GLU A 467 -3.06 1.76 3.65
C GLU A 467 -4.50 2.03 4.11
N ARG A 468 -5.25 0.99 4.54
CA ARG A 468 -6.51 1.16 5.27
C ARG A 468 -6.22 1.51 6.72
N LYS A 469 -6.45 2.78 7.09
CA LYS A 469 -6.03 3.35 8.37
C LYS A 469 -7.21 4.01 9.07
N ARG A 470 -7.37 3.72 10.37
CA ARG A 470 -8.36 4.40 11.20
C ARG A 470 -7.86 5.80 11.56
N CYS A 471 -8.74 6.79 11.60
CA CYS A 471 -8.41 8.18 11.90
C CYS A 471 -9.57 8.91 12.59
N CYS A 472 -9.27 9.91 13.42
CA CYS A 472 -10.27 10.88 13.84
C CYS A 472 -10.24 12.11 12.90
N GLY A 473 -11.42 12.65 12.57
CA GLY A 473 -11.54 13.71 11.58
C GLY A 473 -12.99 14.11 11.27
N TYR A 474 -13.17 14.91 10.23
CA TYR A 474 -14.48 15.43 9.81
C TYR A 474 -14.50 15.86 8.34
N PHE A 475 -15.68 15.86 7.72
CA PHE A 475 -15.87 16.50 6.41
C PHE A 475 -16.07 18.01 6.59
N ASN A 476 -15.33 18.81 5.83
CA ASN A 476 -15.47 20.27 5.81
C ASN A 476 -16.62 20.73 4.86
N GLU A 477 -16.88 22.04 4.83
CA GLU A 477 -17.94 22.64 4.01
C GLU A 477 -17.79 22.40 2.49
N TYR A 478 -16.60 21.99 2.03
CA TYR A 478 -16.31 21.66 0.63
C TYR A 478 -16.38 20.16 0.33
N GLY A 479 -16.82 19.32 1.28
CA GLY A 479 -16.88 17.85 1.13
C GLY A 479 -15.52 17.13 1.18
N ASN A 480 -14.44 17.87 1.46
CA ASN A 480 -13.13 17.30 1.69
C ASN A 480 -13.03 16.78 3.13
N PHE A 481 -12.43 15.60 3.29
CA PHE A 481 -12.20 15.04 4.63
C PHE A 481 -10.91 15.64 5.21
N VAL A 482 -11.01 16.15 6.43
CA VAL A 482 -9.89 16.67 7.22
C VAL A 482 -9.56 15.63 8.28
N VAL A 483 -8.38 15.02 8.15
CA VAL A 483 -7.81 14.14 9.18
C VAL A 483 -7.20 14.99 10.27
N ASN A 484 -7.60 14.74 11.53
CA ASN A 484 -7.00 15.36 12.70
C ASN A 484 -5.83 14.53 13.25
N ALA A 485 -5.98 13.19 13.28
CA ALA A 485 -4.91 12.25 13.57
C ALA A 485 -5.26 10.82 13.08
N TYR A 486 -4.24 10.05 12.69
CA TYR A 486 -4.32 8.61 12.39
C TYR A 486 -4.03 7.75 13.63
N GLU A 487 -4.56 6.53 13.65
CA GLU A 487 -4.30 5.54 14.70
C GLU A 487 -2.79 5.28 14.87
N GLY A 488 -2.30 5.42 16.11
CA GLY A 488 -0.87 5.39 16.45
C GLY A 488 -0.23 6.78 16.60
N GLU A 489 -0.85 7.86 16.09
CA GLU A 489 -0.39 9.23 16.32
C GLU A 489 -0.83 9.75 17.70
N ARG A 490 -0.10 10.75 18.22
CA ARG A 490 -0.26 11.27 19.59
C ARG A 490 -1.69 11.74 19.93
N ASP A 491 -2.34 12.41 18.99
CA ASP A 491 -3.60 13.12 19.22
C ASP A 491 -4.81 12.31 18.70
N TYR A 492 -4.60 11.04 18.33
CA TYR A 492 -5.65 10.12 17.95
C TYR A 492 -6.43 9.62 19.18
N VAL A 493 -7.75 9.73 19.10
CA VAL A 493 -8.69 9.33 20.15
C VAL A 493 -9.96 8.76 19.53
N THR A 494 -10.57 7.76 20.18
CA THR A 494 -11.78 7.10 19.70
C THR A 494 -13.08 7.62 20.30
N ASP A 495 -13.02 8.55 21.27
CA ASP A 495 -14.16 9.07 22.04
C ASP A 495 -14.91 10.25 21.39
N GLY A 496 -14.52 10.62 20.17
CA GLY A 496 -15.08 11.75 19.43
C GLY A 496 -14.52 13.13 19.83
N SER A 497 -13.62 13.23 20.81
CA SER A 497 -13.14 14.54 21.31
C SER A 497 -12.22 15.27 20.33
N ASN A 498 -11.59 14.56 19.40
CA ASN A 498 -10.79 15.12 18.30
C ASN A 498 -11.42 14.84 16.92
N GLY A 499 -12.76 14.87 16.85
CA GLY A 499 -13.51 14.53 15.64
C GLY A 499 -14.03 13.10 15.64
N GLU A 500 -14.95 12.82 14.72
CA GLU A 500 -15.58 11.51 14.54
C GLU A 500 -14.56 10.50 13.99
N VAL A 501 -14.75 9.21 14.25
CA VAL A 501 -13.78 8.16 13.89
C VAL A 501 -14.17 7.47 12.58
N TRP A 502 -13.25 7.47 11.64
CA TRP A 502 -13.41 6.94 10.28
C TRP A 502 -12.30 5.96 9.95
N VAL A 503 -12.51 5.18 8.89
CA VAL A 503 -11.51 4.32 8.25
C VAL A 503 -11.25 4.88 6.86
N GLU A 504 -10.07 5.45 6.69
CA GLU A 504 -9.55 5.79 5.37
C GLU A 504 -9.32 4.50 4.58
N THR A 505 -9.75 4.48 3.32
CA THR A 505 -9.46 3.41 2.36
C THR A 505 -8.93 4.05 1.09
N PRO A 506 -7.77 3.63 0.56
CA PRO A 506 -7.19 4.21 -0.65
C PRO A 506 -7.86 3.65 -1.91
N LEU A 507 -7.74 4.37 -3.03
CA LEU A 507 -8.26 3.96 -4.33
C LEU A 507 -7.58 2.67 -4.82
N PHE A 508 -8.35 1.65 -5.16
CA PHE A 508 -7.82 0.47 -5.84
C PHE A 508 -8.65 0.15 -7.09
N TYR A 509 -8.17 -0.79 -7.88
CA TYR A 509 -8.88 -1.26 -9.07
C TYR A 509 -9.20 -2.73 -8.88
N TYR A 510 -10.40 -3.15 -9.26
CA TYR A 510 -10.87 -4.52 -9.10
C TYR A 510 -11.44 -5.09 -10.39
N LYS A 511 -11.43 -6.42 -10.47
CA LYS A 511 -12.14 -7.20 -11.48
C LYS A 511 -12.87 -8.32 -10.76
N HIS A 512 -14.15 -8.54 -11.10
CA HIS A 512 -14.94 -9.63 -10.54
C HIS A 512 -15.76 -10.31 -11.64
N ILE A 513 -15.33 -11.52 -12.02
CA ILE A 513 -15.87 -12.33 -13.12
C ILE A 513 -16.55 -13.58 -12.54
N TYR A 514 -17.62 -14.04 -13.20
CA TYR A 514 -18.06 -15.43 -13.08
C TYR A 514 -17.76 -16.16 -14.38
N GLY A 515 -17.17 -17.36 -14.30
CA GLY A 515 -16.95 -18.22 -15.46
C GLY A 515 -18.19 -19.02 -15.87
N ASP A 516 -18.18 -19.55 -17.10
CA ASP A 516 -19.21 -20.46 -17.62
C ASP A 516 -19.22 -21.83 -16.90
N ASP A 517 -18.17 -22.12 -16.13
CA ASP A 517 -17.91 -23.30 -15.32
C ASP A 517 -18.39 -23.15 -13.86
N ASP A 518 -19.24 -22.16 -13.57
CA ASP A 518 -19.66 -21.73 -12.22
C ASP A 518 -18.50 -21.24 -11.33
N SER A 519 -17.31 -20.97 -11.91
CA SER A 519 -16.20 -20.35 -11.19
C SER A 519 -16.44 -18.86 -10.89
N GLU A 520 -15.77 -18.35 -9.87
CA GLU A 520 -15.81 -16.95 -9.45
C GLU A 520 -14.38 -16.45 -9.25
N GLU A 521 -13.98 -15.40 -9.97
CA GLU A 521 -12.64 -14.81 -9.90
C GLU A 521 -12.73 -13.34 -9.50
N ILE A 522 -12.00 -12.98 -8.45
CA ILE A 522 -11.91 -11.62 -7.90
C ILE A 522 -10.45 -11.21 -7.83
N VAL A 523 -10.08 -10.10 -8.44
CA VAL A 523 -8.69 -9.62 -8.52
C VAL A 523 -8.63 -8.13 -8.20
N ILE A 524 -7.59 -7.71 -7.47
CA ILE A 524 -7.33 -6.35 -7.02
C ILE A 524 -5.94 -5.90 -7.51
N SER A 525 -5.84 -4.62 -7.87
CA SER A 525 -4.63 -3.94 -8.36
C SER A 525 -4.50 -2.56 -7.70
N ALA A 526 -3.28 -2.11 -7.45
CA ALA A 526 -2.98 -0.74 -7.03
C ALA A 526 -3.07 0.29 -8.18
N HIS A 527 -3.06 -0.17 -9.43
CA HIS A 527 -2.99 0.68 -10.63
C HIS A 527 -4.10 0.32 -11.63
N PRO A 528 -4.54 1.28 -12.47
CA PRO A 528 -5.54 1.00 -13.49
C PRO A 528 -5.03 -0.04 -14.49
N ILE A 529 -5.84 -1.07 -14.74
CA ILE A 529 -5.57 -2.15 -15.70
C ILE A 529 -6.77 -2.28 -16.62
N SER A 530 -6.53 -2.57 -17.90
CA SER A 530 -7.59 -2.80 -18.88
C SER A 530 -8.51 -3.94 -18.43
N GLY A 531 -9.81 -3.65 -18.32
CA GLY A 531 -10.82 -4.60 -17.83
C GLY A 531 -10.90 -4.72 -16.30
N PHE A 532 -10.35 -3.77 -15.56
CA PHE A 532 -10.59 -3.54 -14.13
C PHE A 532 -11.35 -2.22 -13.95
N GLU A 533 -12.26 -2.19 -12.99
CA GLU A 533 -13.01 -0.99 -12.58
C GLU A 533 -12.37 -0.35 -11.34
N PRO A 534 -12.43 0.98 -11.15
CA PRO A 534 -12.05 1.62 -9.90
C PRO A 534 -12.98 1.19 -8.75
N SER A 535 -12.46 1.12 -7.53
CA SER A 535 -13.25 0.78 -6.33
C SER A 535 -14.38 1.79 -6.11
N PRO A 536 -15.63 1.34 -5.92
CA PRO A 536 -16.80 2.18 -6.16
C PRO A 536 -16.99 3.33 -5.15
N ILE A 537 -16.44 3.24 -3.93
CA ILE A 537 -16.47 4.38 -2.96
C ILE A 537 -15.55 5.55 -3.34
N HIS A 538 -14.73 5.38 -4.37
CA HIS A 538 -13.77 6.38 -4.83
C HIS A 538 -14.24 7.15 -6.06
N ILE A 539 -15.47 6.89 -6.54
CA ILE A 539 -16.06 7.59 -7.67
C ILE A 539 -17.00 8.66 -7.11
N SER A 540 -16.73 9.94 -7.38
CA SER A 540 -17.65 11.05 -7.04
C SER A 540 -18.83 11.15 -8.01
N GLU A 541 -19.82 11.99 -7.69
CA GLU A 541 -21.01 12.24 -8.52
C GLU A 541 -20.70 12.59 -9.99
N ASP A 542 -19.59 13.30 -10.24
CA ASP A 542 -19.13 13.69 -11.58
C ASP A 542 -18.24 12.65 -12.29
N GLY A 543 -17.94 11.53 -11.63
CA GLY A 543 -17.06 10.46 -12.13
C GLY A 543 -15.57 10.63 -11.79
N THR A 544 -15.17 11.68 -11.07
CA THR A 544 -13.78 11.89 -10.66
C THR A 544 -13.30 10.79 -9.69
N LEU A 545 -12.04 10.35 -9.84
CA LEU A 545 -11.44 9.32 -8.99
C LEU A 545 -10.75 9.92 -7.76
N LEU A 546 -11.44 9.86 -6.63
CA LEU A 546 -10.94 10.23 -5.31
C LEU A 546 -9.84 9.24 -4.88
N GLN A 547 -8.66 9.74 -4.53
CA GLN A 547 -7.55 8.87 -4.10
C GLN A 547 -7.78 8.19 -2.73
N LYS A 548 -8.73 8.72 -1.94
CA LYS A 548 -9.06 8.28 -0.58
C LYS A 548 -10.56 8.40 -0.34
N ALA A 549 -11.16 7.36 0.23
CA ALA A 549 -12.55 7.33 0.70
C ALA A 549 -12.59 7.01 2.20
N TYR A 550 -13.68 7.35 2.89
CA TYR A 550 -13.78 7.27 4.34
C TYR A 550 -15.12 6.67 4.74
N THR A 551 -15.09 5.57 5.51
CA THR A 551 -16.28 4.94 6.11
C THR A 551 -16.26 5.10 7.62
N ALA A 552 -17.42 5.22 8.27
CA ALA A 552 -17.45 5.36 9.73
C ALA A 552 -16.92 4.10 10.42
N ALA A 553 -15.98 4.24 11.35
CA ALA A 553 -15.35 3.12 12.05
C ALA A 553 -16.34 2.34 12.94
N TYR A 554 -17.36 3.00 13.50
CA TYR A 554 -18.34 2.40 14.40
C TYR A 554 -19.78 2.53 13.86
N PRO A 555 -20.69 1.61 14.23
CA PRO A 555 -22.13 1.81 14.05
C PRO A 555 -22.60 3.12 14.69
N MET A 556 -23.61 3.76 14.09
CA MET A 556 -24.02 5.13 14.43
C MET A 556 -24.65 5.22 15.82
N GLY A 557 -23.93 5.86 16.73
CA GLY A 557 -24.44 6.33 18.01
C GLY A 557 -25.19 7.66 17.90
N ILE A 558 -25.74 8.12 19.02
CA ILE A 558 -26.27 9.49 19.17
C ILE A 558 -25.72 10.07 20.48
N VAL A 559 -25.05 11.22 20.41
CA VAL A 559 -24.51 11.96 21.57
C VAL A 559 -24.92 13.42 21.42
N ASP A 560 -25.42 14.04 22.49
CA ASP A 560 -25.94 15.42 22.51
C ASP A 560 -26.95 15.76 21.40
N GLY A 561 -27.67 14.75 20.90
CA GLY A 561 -28.67 14.85 19.84
C GLY A 561 -28.11 14.76 18.42
N LEU A 562 -26.79 14.60 18.24
CA LEU A 562 -26.12 14.44 16.95
C LEU A 562 -25.70 12.98 16.70
N PRO A 563 -25.69 12.51 15.44
CA PRO A 563 -25.17 11.19 15.09
C PRO A 563 -23.64 11.15 15.25
N THR A 564 -23.10 9.96 15.50
CA THR A 564 -21.67 9.82 15.74
C THR A 564 -21.15 8.41 15.42
N SER A 565 -19.89 8.35 14.99
CA SER A 565 -19.02 7.17 14.92
C SER A 565 -17.91 7.31 15.96
N ARG A 566 -18.16 6.83 17.18
CA ARG A 566 -17.19 6.86 18.29
C ARG A 566 -17.29 5.61 19.17
N SER A 567 -16.22 5.33 19.90
CA SER A 567 -16.12 4.30 20.94
C SER A 567 -16.93 4.65 22.19
N GLY A 568 -17.33 3.64 22.96
CA GLY A 568 -17.99 3.81 24.26
C GLY A 568 -19.48 4.19 24.23
N VAL A 569 -20.17 4.08 23.09
CA VAL A 569 -21.57 4.51 22.91
C VAL A 569 -22.49 3.33 22.62
N TYR A 570 -23.69 3.34 23.22
CA TYR A 570 -24.76 2.42 22.83
C TYR A 570 -25.53 2.99 21.63
N THR A 571 -25.63 2.21 20.55
CA THR A 571 -26.34 2.64 19.35
C THR A 571 -27.84 2.41 19.48
N PRO A 572 -28.69 3.40 19.12
CA PRO A 572 -30.14 3.28 19.26
C PRO A 572 -30.74 2.46 18.11
N VAL A 573 -31.94 1.95 18.33
CA VAL A 573 -32.73 1.26 17.32
C VAL A 573 -33.12 2.23 16.19
N MET A 574 -32.80 1.89 14.94
CA MET A 574 -33.11 2.73 13.78
C MET A 574 -33.81 1.97 12.64
N SER A 575 -34.80 2.62 12.02
CA SER A 575 -35.23 2.33 10.65
C SER A 575 -34.31 3.05 9.66
N LEU A 576 -34.31 2.69 8.36
CA LEU A 576 -33.56 3.45 7.35
C LEU A 576 -34.03 4.91 7.30
N ASN A 577 -35.34 5.15 7.39
CA ASN A 577 -35.89 6.50 7.44
C ASN A 577 -35.31 7.32 8.61
N ASN A 578 -35.25 6.75 9.82
CA ASN A 578 -34.68 7.45 10.97
C ASN A 578 -33.15 7.55 10.89
N GLY A 579 -32.46 6.55 10.34
CA GLY A 579 -31.02 6.59 10.10
C GLY A 579 -30.63 7.76 9.19
N MET A 580 -31.30 7.90 8.05
CA MET A 580 -31.11 9.02 7.13
C MET A 580 -31.51 10.37 7.72
N THR A 581 -32.58 10.45 8.53
CA THR A 581 -32.92 11.68 9.26
C THR A 581 -31.83 12.06 10.27
N ASN A 582 -31.28 11.09 11.01
CA ASN A 582 -30.25 11.34 12.00
C ASN A 582 -28.93 11.74 11.33
N ALA A 583 -28.48 11.02 10.31
CA ALA A 583 -27.25 11.31 9.56
C ALA A 583 -27.23 12.77 9.05
N ARG A 584 -28.35 13.21 8.45
CA ARG A 584 -28.51 14.58 7.92
C ARG A 584 -28.40 15.70 8.96
N LEU A 585 -28.42 15.40 10.26
CA LEU A 585 -28.14 16.41 11.30
C LEU A 585 -26.67 16.92 11.26
N MET A 586 -25.77 16.19 10.60
CA MET A 586 -24.39 16.62 10.35
C MET A 586 -24.24 17.41 9.02
N GLY A 587 -25.27 17.44 8.18
CA GLY A 587 -25.28 18.10 6.87
C GLY A 587 -25.99 17.28 5.80
N GLU A 588 -26.45 17.93 4.73
CA GLU A 588 -27.30 17.31 3.70
C GLU A 588 -26.64 16.14 2.94
N ARG A 589 -25.30 16.15 2.85
CA ARG A 589 -24.48 15.10 2.23
C ARG A 589 -24.24 13.87 3.11
N TYR A 590 -24.58 13.91 4.40
CA TYR A 590 -24.46 12.73 5.26
C TYR A 590 -25.62 11.76 5.05
N THR A 591 -25.28 10.48 4.88
CA THR A 591 -26.20 9.37 4.58
C THR A 591 -25.95 8.20 5.54
N THR A 592 -26.57 7.05 5.28
CA THR A 592 -26.16 5.77 5.87
C THR A 592 -25.38 4.93 4.85
N THR A 593 -24.99 3.71 5.22
CA THR A 593 -24.21 2.80 4.37
C THR A 593 -24.78 2.68 2.95
N THR A 594 -23.89 2.71 1.97
CA THR A 594 -24.20 2.59 0.53
C THR A 594 -23.74 1.25 -0.05
N MET A 595 -24.22 0.91 -1.25
CA MET A 595 -23.75 -0.27 -1.98
C MET A 595 -22.29 -0.20 -2.38
N ALA A 596 -21.80 0.99 -2.69
CA ALA A 596 -20.39 1.20 -2.95
C ALA A 596 -19.54 0.76 -1.75
N GLU A 597 -19.91 1.20 -0.54
CA GLU A 597 -19.21 0.84 0.71
C GLU A 597 -19.32 -0.65 1.03
N GLN A 598 -20.54 -1.21 1.00
CA GLN A 598 -20.79 -2.62 1.28
C GLN A 598 -19.98 -3.52 0.33
N TYR A 599 -19.99 -3.22 -0.96
CA TYR A 599 -19.29 -4.03 -1.95
C TYR A 599 -17.77 -3.86 -1.88
N THR A 600 -17.27 -2.65 -1.58
CA THR A 600 -15.82 -2.41 -1.41
C THR A 600 -15.25 -3.22 -0.25
N LYS A 601 -15.95 -3.30 0.91
CA LYS A 601 -15.46 -4.14 2.03
C LYS A 601 -15.52 -5.63 1.70
N CYS A 602 -16.57 -6.10 1.01
CA CYS A 602 -16.66 -7.49 0.56
C CYS A 602 -15.51 -7.88 -0.39
N LEU A 603 -15.23 -7.07 -1.43
CA LEU A 603 -14.12 -7.31 -2.37
C LEU A 603 -12.79 -7.54 -1.65
N LEU A 604 -12.47 -6.66 -0.71
CA LEU A 604 -11.23 -6.74 0.06
C LEU A 604 -11.21 -7.98 0.97
N MET A 605 -12.32 -8.30 1.65
CA MET A 605 -12.40 -9.48 2.54
C MET A 605 -12.24 -10.80 1.78
N TRP A 606 -12.90 -10.94 0.63
CA TRP A 606 -12.86 -12.17 -0.17
C TRP A 606 -11.45 -12.47 -0.68
N VAL A 607 -10.75 -11.46 -1.20
CA VAL A 607 -9.37 -11.60 -1.69
C VAL A 607 -8.38 -11.78 -0.53
N GLU A 608 -8.50 -11.00 0.56
CA GLU A 608 -7.64 -11.13 1.73
C GLU A 608 -7.73 -12.53 2.35
N PHE A 609 -8.94 -12.98 2.71
CA PHE A 609 -9.12 -14.23 3.45
C PHE A 609 -9.21 -15.49 2.59
N ALA A 610 -9.31 -15.34 1.26
CA ALA A 610 -9.56 -16.41 0.30
C ALA A 610 -10.74 -17.31 0.69
N THR A 611 -11.86 -16.71 1.08
CA THR A 611 -13.11 -17.40 1.39
C THR A 611 -14.28 -16.43 1.15
N ARG A 612 -15.43 -16.98 0.72
CA ARG A 612 -16.70 -16.22 0.64
C ARG A 612 -17.47 -16.31 1.95
N ASP A 613 -17.31 -17.41 2.67
CA ASP A 613 -17.72 -17.60 4.07
C ASP A 613 -16.70 -16.90 4.99
N ILE A 614 -16.90 -15.59 5.20
CA ILE A 614 -16.06 -14.79 6.10
C ILE A 614 -16.26 -15.18 7.58
N GLN A 615 -17.40 -15.81 7.92
CA GLN A 615 -17.72 -16.16 9.30
C GLN A 615 -16.78 -17.25 9.86
N THR A 616 -16.25 -18.11 8.99
CA THR A 616 -15.19 -19.07 9.35
C THR A 616 -13.87 -18.43 9.80
N LYS A 617 -13.63 -17.14 9.50
CA LYS A 617 -12.45 -16.39 9.94
C LYS A 617 -12.75 -15.62 11.21
N MET A 618 -13.78 -14.78 11.15
CA MET A 618 -14.31 -14.02 12.27
C MET A 618 -15.82 -14.23 12.26
N ASN A 619 -16.38 -14.96 13.21
CA ASN A 619 -17.83 -15.21 13.25
C ASN A 619 -18.61 -13.90 13.49
N GLY A 620 -18.00 -12.94 14.21
CA GLY A 620 -18.73 -11.79 14.74
C GLY A 620 -19.80 -12.22 15.77
N CYS A 621 -20.56 -11.25 16.26
CA CYS A 621 -21.55 -11.51 17.30
C CYS A 621 -22.87 -12.00 16.68
N SER A 622 -23.23 -13.26 16.92
CA SER A 622 -24.42 -13.91 16.36
C SER A 622 -25.12 -14.92 17.27
N SER A 623 -24.56 -15.20 18.45
CA SER A 623 -24.95 -16.32 19.33
C SER A 623 -25.18 -15.91 20.80
N LEU A 624 -25.71 -14.70 21.02
CA LEU A 624 -26.22 -14.22 22.32
C LEU A 624 -27.73 -14.51 22.47
N SER A 625 -28.25 -14.48 23.71
CA SER A 625 -29.67 -14.82 23.97
C SER A 625 -30.63 -13.65 23.87
N TYR A 626 -31.76 -13.88 23.20
CA TYR A 626 -32.95 -13.03 23.19
C TYR A 626 -34.20 -13.85 23.54
N SER A 627 -34.30 -14.31 24.80
CA SER A 627 -35.35 -15.22 25.27
C SER A 627 -36.17 -14.68 26.45
N ALA A 628 -37.48 -14.95 26.44
CA ALA A 628 -38.39 -14.64 27.56
C ALA A 628 -38.23 -15.57 28.77
N SER A 629 -37.49 -16.69 28.65
CA SER A 629 -37.24 -17.62 29.76
C SER A 629 -36.11 -17.17 30.70
N HIS A 630 -35.40 -16.09 30.38
CA HIS A 630 -34.24 -15.59 31.12
C HIS A 630 -34.67 -14.66 32.25
N THR A 631 -35.40 -15.21 33.22
CA THR A 631 -36.05 -14.46 34.30
C THR A 631 -35.27 -14.44 35.61
N ALA A 632 -35.36 -13.32 36.33
CA ALA A 632 -34.92 -13.18 37.71
C ALA A 632 -35.62 -14.20 38.62
N VAL A 633 -34.83 -14.95 39.39
CA VAL A 633 -35.32 -15.90 40.40
C VAL A 633 -35.38 -15.32 41.82
N VAL A 634 -34.64 -14.22 42.06
CA VAL A 634 -34.59 -13.47 43.32
C VAL A 634 -34.97 -12.01 43.05
N ALA A 635 -35.70 -11.40 43.97
CA ALA A 635 -35.94 -9.95 43.96
C ALA A 635 -34.89 -9.23 44.80
N GLU A 636 -34.34 -8.13 44.29
CA GLU A 636 -33.38 -7.27 44.98
C GLU A 636 -33.70 -5.80 44.68
N ASP A 637 -33.83 -4.98 45.73
CA ASP A 637 -34.03 -3.53 45.61
C ASP A 637 -32.68 -2.82 45.46
N THR A 638 -32.60 -1.80 44.61
CA THR A 638 -31.40 -0.96 44.40
C THR A 638 -30.15 -1.80 44.07
N ALA A 639 -30.27 -2.72 43.12
CA ALA A 639 -29.24 -3.69 42.74
C ALA A 639 -28.58 -3.38 41.38
N ASN A 640 -27.29 -3.71 41.27
CA ASN A 640 -26.51 -3.73 40.04
C ASN A 640 -26.30 -5.14 39.48
N ARG A 641 -27.20 -6.08 39.81
CA ARG A 641 -27.15 -7.46 39.34
C ARG A 641 -28.53 -8.05 39.16
N ILE A 642 -28.64 -9.08 38.33
CA ILE A 642 -29.82 -9.92 38.19
C ILE A 642 -29.43 -11.38 38.37
N ILE A 643 -30.15 -12.10 39.25
CA ILE A 643 -29.87 -13.49 39.58
C ILE A 643 -30.82 -14.38 38.74
N ILE A 644 -30.25 -15.21 37.87
CA ILE A 644 -30.97 -16.13 36.98
C ILE A 644 -30.37 -17.55 37.08
N SER A 645 -31.07 -18.56 36.56
CA SER A 645 -30.56 -19.93 36.57
C SER A 645 -29.22 -20.09 35.83
N ASN A 646 -28.36 -20.98 36.33
CA ASN A 646 -27.03 -21.26 35.76
C ASN A 646 -27.09 -21.58 34.25
N VAL A 647 -28.11 -22.31 33.81
CA VAL A 647 -28.33 -22.66 32.39
C VAL A 647 -28.56 -21.42 31.52
N ASN A 648 -29.39 -20.48 31.98
CA ASN A 648 -29.67 -19.26 31.24
C ASN A 648 -28.47 -18.29 31.29
N ALA A 649 -27.77 -18.21 32.42
CA ALA A 649 -26.59 -17.36 32.60
C ALA A 649 -25.42 -17.75 31.68
N ALA A 650 -25.26 -19.04 31.37
CA ALA A 650 -24.26 -19.53 30.42
C ALA A 650 -24.42 -18.98 28.97
N ALA A 651 -25.56 -18.36 28.64
CA ALA A 651 -25.77 -17.68 27.36
C ALA A 651 -25.16 -16.28 27.29
N TYR A 652 -24.66 -15.72 28.41
CA TYR A 652 -24.08 -14.39 28.49
C TYR A 652 -22.53 -14.46 28.57
N VAL A 653 -21.88 -13.32 28.35
CA VAL A 653 -20.44 -13.07 28.55
C VAL A 653 -20.22 -11.70 29.17
N VAL A 654 -19.06 -11.49 29.81
CA VAL A 654 -18.65 -10.16 30.29
C VAL A 654 -18.39 -9.24 29.10
N GLY A 655 -18.69 -7.95 29.25
CA GLY A 655 -18.58 -6.92 28.22
C GLY A 655 -19.83 -6.73 27.36
N GLN A 656 -20.75 -7.71 27.27
CA GLN A 656 -21.88 -7.60 26.36
C GLN A 656 -22.92 -6.55 26.80
N GLY A 657 -23.68 -6.05 25.83
CA GLY A 657 -24.88 -5.26 26.08
C GLY A 657 -26.06 -6.11 26.56
N ILE A 658 -26.75 -5.64 27.59
CA ILE A 658 -28.05 -6.17 28.06
C ILE A 658 -29.08 -5.07 28.29
N ALA A 659 -30.35 -5.47 28.26
CA ALA A 659 -31.46 -4.72 28.84
C ALA A 659 -32.30 -5.64 29.74
N ILE A 660 -33.09 -5.04 30.63
CA ILE A 660 -33.96 -5.72 31.58
C ILE A 660 -35.34 -5.06 31.54
N GLY A 661 -36.39 -5.89 31.56
CA GLY A 661 -37.75 -5.40 31.72
C GLY A 661 -38.72 -6.43 32.24
N THR A 662 -39.98 -6.02 32.34
CA THR A 662 -41.10 -6.89 32.79
C THR A 662 -41.49 -7.96 31.76
N SER A 663 -40.91 -7.92 30.56
CA SER A 663 -41.04 -8.92 29.49
C SER A 663 -39.87 -8.79 28.51
N LEU A 664 -39.63 -9.81 27.68
CA LEU A 664 -38.67 -9.74 26.57
C LEU A 664 -38.92 -8.51 25.69
N GLY A 665 -37.87 -7.79 25.33
CA GLY A 665 -37.94 -6.57 24.51
C GLY A 665 -38.44 -5.31 25.24
N SER A 666 -38.91 -5.43 26.48
CA SER A 666 -39.20 -4.27 27.33
C SER A 666 -37.93 -3.83 28.04
N THR A 667 -37.63 -2.53 28.03
CA THR A 667 -36.42 -1.96 28.64
C THR A 667 -36.76 -1.07 29.84
N ASN A 668 -37.89 -1.34 30.49
CA ASN A 668 -38.50 -0.50 31.53
C ASN A 668 -37.91 -0.68 32.94
N VAL A 669 -37.01 -1.65 33.13
CA VAL A 669 -36.28 -1.85 34.40
C VAL A 669 -34.85 -1.36 34.26
N ALA A 670 -34.14 -1.78 33.22
CA ALA A 670 -32.83 -1.26 32.84
C ALA A 670 -32.65 -1.30 31.32
N ASN A 671 -31.86 -0.38 30.77
CA ASN A 671 -31.50 -0.36 29.36
C ASN A 671 -30.04 0.04 29.20
N ASN A 672 -29.43 -0.32 28.07
CA ASN A 672 -28.06 0.09 27.72
C ASN A 672 -27.07 -0.18 28.86
N ARG A 673 -27.09 -1.40 29.40
CA ARG A 673 -26.19 -1.85 30.47
C ARG A 673 -25.14 -2.83 29.95
N THR A 674 -23.93 -2.70 30.44
CA THR A 674 -22.79 -3.57 30.13
C THR A 674 -22.65 -4.62 31.22
N VAL A 675 -22.52 -5.91 30.86
CA VAL A 675 -22.22 -6.97 31.85
C VAL A 675 -20.78 -6.79 32.36
N THR A 676 -20.60 -6.68 33.67
CA THR A 676 -19.29 -6.46 34.31
C THR A 676 -18.74 -7.71 35.01
N ALA A 677 -19.61 -8.62 35.46
CA ALA A 677 -19.23 -9.92 36.00
C ALA A 677 -20.39 -10.93 35.85
N ILE A 678 -20.05 -12.23 35.81
CA ILE A 678 -21.01 -13.33 35.90
C ILE A 678 -20.49 -14.28 36.98
N ASP A 679 -21.06 -14.19 38.17
CA ASP A 679 -20.60 -14.90 39.36
C ASP A 679 -21.58 -16.01 39.78
N VAL A 680 -21.08 -17.05 40.44
CA VAL A 680 -21.93 -18.05 41.09
C VAL A 680 -22.67 -17.39 42.25
N TYR A 681 -24.00 -17.52 42.29
CA TYR A 681 -24.83 -17.06 43.40
C TYR A 681 -25.17 -18.21 44.34
N ASP A 682 -25.63 -19.35 43.79
CA ASP A 682 -25.85 -20.61 44.49
C ASP A 682 -25.68 -21.82 43.54
N ASP A 683 -25.92 -23.04 44.02
CA ASP A 683 -25.78 -24.29 43.24
C ASP A 683 -26.63 -24.33 41.95
N SER A 684 -27.69 -23.52 41.86
CA SER A 684 -28.66 -23.48 40.75
C SER A 684 -28.64 -22.16 39.96
N ASN A 685 -28.08 -21.07 40.52
CA ASN A 685 -28.21 -19.72 39.99
C ASN A 685 -26.88 -18.94 39.93
N SER A 686 -26.78 -18.06 38.93
CA SER A 686 -25.68 -17.10 38.75
C SER A 686 -26.21 -15.67 38.85
N ALA A 687 -25.37 -14.78 39.35
CA ALA A 687 -25.59 -13.33 39.32
C ALA A 687 -24.89 -12.72 38.09
N ILE A 688 -25.66 -12.09 37.21
CA ILE A 688 -25.13 -11.24 36.14
C ILE A 688 -25.06 -9.82 36.70
N THR A 689 -23.86 -9.33 36.96
CA THR A 689 -23.59 -7.97 37.45
C THR A 689 -23.42 -7.02 36.26
N PHE A 690 -23.92 -5.79 36.39
CA PHE A 690 -23.96 -4.80 35.30
C PHE A 690 -23.72 -3.36 35.76
N ASP A 691 -23.30 -2.51 34.81
CA ASP A 691 -22.94 -1.10 35.04
C ASP A 691 -24.13 -0.13 35.24
N GLY A 692 -23.82 1.15 35.43
CA GLY A 692 -24.79 2.24 35.57
C GLY A 692 -25.55 2.27 36.91
N ASP A 693 -26.58 3.10 36.99
CA ASP A 693 -27.38 3.25 38.23
C ASP A 693 -28.05 1.93 38.66
N PRO A 694 -28.11 1.64 39.98
CA PRO A 694 -28.81 0.48 40.51
C PRO A 694 -30.32 0.55 40.23
N VAL A 695 -30.96 -0.62 40.07
CA VAL A 695 -32.39 -0.74 39.74
C VAL A 695 -33.09 -1.75 40.66
N ASN A 696 -34.42 -1.70 40.75
CA ASN A 696 -35.18 -2.70 41.48
C ASN A 696 -35.46 -3.90 40.57
N ILE A 697 -34.94 -5.06 40.95
CA ILE A 697 -35.18 -6.35 40.28
C ILE A 697 -36.32 -7.06 41.00
N ALA A 698 -37.39 -7.36 40.27
CA ALA A 698 -38.48 -8.22 40.72
C ALA A 698 -38.31 -9.63 40.14
N VAL A 699 -38.73 -10.66 40.89
CA VAL A 699 -38.84 -12.03 40.36
C VAL A 699 -39.71 -12.02 39.10
N GLY A 700 -39.22 -12.65 38.03
CA GLY A 700 -39.88 -12.64 36.71
C GLY A 700 -39.45 -11.52 35.76
N ASN A 701 -38.66 -10.53 36.20
CA ASN A 701 -38.02 -9.60 35.26
C ASN A 701 -37.11 -10.36 34.29
N VAL A 702 -37.20 -10.07 33.00
CA VAL A 702 -36.45 -10.73 31.92
C VAL A 702 -35.20 -9.93 31.62
N VAL A 703 -34.02 -10.57 31.61
CA VAL A 703 -32.78 -10.02 31.03
C VAL A 703 -32.58 -10.58 29.63
N PHE A 704 -32.15 -9.76 28.68
CA PHE A 704 -31.89 -10.17 27.29
C PHE A 704 -30.75 -9.35 26.68
N ALA A 705 -30.06 -9.94 25.70
CA ALA A 705 -28.98 -9.26 25.00
C ALA A 705 -29.52 -8.13 24.10
N ILE A 706 -28.73 -7.06 24.01
CA ILE A 706 -28.87 -6.00 23.01
C ILE A 706 -27.55 -5.90 22.23
N ALA A 707 -27.53 -5.12 21.13
CA ALA A 707 -26.29 -4.81 20.43
C ALA A 707 -25.20 -4.30 21.41
N TRP A 708 -23.97 -4.75 21.19
CA TRP A 708 -22.81 -4.34 21.98
C TRP A 708 -22.61 -2.82 21.93
N LYS A 709 -22.04 -2.30 23.02
CA LYS A 709 -21.51 -0.93 23.07
C LYS A 709 -20.34 -0.82 22.10
N THR A 710 -20.22 0.30 21.39
CA THR A 710 -19.10 0.53 20.47
C THR A 710 -17.76 0.58 21.23
N GLY A 711 -16.67 0.27 20.54
CA GLY A 711 -15.32 0.22 21.11
C GLY A 711 -14.91 -1.13 21.70
N SER A 712 -15.79 -2.11 21.66
CA SER A 712 -15.55 -3.49 22.10
C SER A 712 -14.31 -4.14 21.46
N CYS A 713 -13.94 -3.75 20.24
CA CYS A 713 -12.79 -4.26 19.49
C CYS A 713 -11.59 -3.31 19.49
N ASP A 714 -11.60 -2.18 20.22
CA ASP A 714 -10.49 -1.22 20.23
C ASP A 714 -9.19 -1.80 20.83
N GLY A 715 -9.30 -2.89 21.58
CA GLY A 715 -8.15 -3.63 22.12
C GLY A 715 -7.63 -4.77 21.23
N VAL A 716 -8.23 -5.05 20.06
CA VAL A 716 -7.80 -6.15 19.18
C VAL A 716 -6.40 -5.85 18.62
N LEU A 717 -5.47 -6.78 18.81
CA LEU A 717 -4.03 -6.58 18.57
C LEU A 717 -3.60 -6.74 17.11
N SER A 718 -4.51 -7.11 16.21
CA SER A 718 -4.25 -7.38 14.79
C SER A 718 -5.14 -6.50 13.91
N SER A 719 -4.75 -6.31 12.64
CA SER A 719 -5.50 -5.52 11.66
C SER A 719 -6.97 -5.97 11.50
N SER A 720 -7.26 -7.26 11.74
CA SER A 720 -8.61 -7.82 11.83
C SER A 720 -8.68 -8.89 12.91
N GLY A 721 -9.84 -9.06 13.53
CA GLY A 721 -10.04 -10.01 14.63
C GLY A 721 -11.37 -9.85 15.36
N SER A 722 -11.49 -10.51 16.50
CA SER A 722 -12.62 -10.41 17.43
C SER A 722 -12.14 -10.18 18.85
N TYR A 723 -12.93 -9.45 19.62
CA TYR A 723 -12.76 -9.39 21.07
C TYR A 723 -12.87 -10.80 21.66
N ILE A 724 -11.86 -11.27 22.42
CA ILE A 724 -11.74 -12.58 23.08
C ILE A 724 -11.76 -13.84 22.19
N SER A 725 -12.66 -13.97 21.21
CA SER A 725 -12.80 -15.19 20.41
C SER A 725 -13.41 -14.96 19.03
N ASN A 726 -12.66 -15.35 18.00
CA ASN A 726 -13.07 -15.35 16.59
C ASN A 726 -14.19 -16.36 16.24
N THR A 727 -14.46 -17.36 17.10
CA THR A 727 -15.30 -18.53 16.75
C THR A 727 -16.49 -18.78 17.67
N SER A 728 -16.56 -18.15 18.84
CA SER A 728 -17.65 -18.40 19.81
C SER A 728 -19.02 -17.86 19.39
N GLY A 729 -19.06 -16.95 18.42
CA GLY A 729 -20.25 -16.20 18.03
C GLY A 729 -20.80 -15.24 19.09
N LYS A 730 -20.16 -15.07 20.25
CA LYS A 730 -20.66 -14.19 21.32
C LYS A 730 -20.09 -12.77 21.30
N TYR A 731 -18.95 -12.58 20.64
CA TYR A 731 -18.20 -11.33 20.65
C TYR A 731 -18.21 -10.65 19.28
N THR A 732 -18.03 -9.34 19.30
CA THR A 732 -17.89 -8.49 18.10
C THR A 732 -16.60 -8.78 17.32
N CYS A 733 -16.55 -8.34 16.07
CA CYS A 733 -15.36 -8.40 15.22
C CYS A 733 -15.01 -7.01 14.67
N ILE A 734 -13.76 -6.86 14.21
CA ILE A 734 -13.22 -5.69 13.54
C ILE A 734 -12.51 -6.13 12.26
N TYR A 735 -12.68 -5.35 11.19
CA TYR A 735 -12.00 -5.56 9.92
C TYR A 735 -11.30 -4.28 9.47
N ARG A 736 -9.97 -4.25 9.57
CA ARG A 736 -9.12 -3.16 9.07
C ARG A 736 -9.61 -1.78 9.56
N GLY A 737 -9.89 -1.67 10.85
CA GLY A 737 -10.41 -0.47 11.51
C GLY A 737 -11.95 -0.34 11.60
N GLU A 738 -12.73 -1.08 10.80
CA GLU A 738 -14.21 -1.06 10.85
C GLU A 738 -14.71 -2.04 11.92
N GLU A 739 -15.26 -1.54 13.04
CA GLU A 739 -15.88 -2.36 14.08
C GLU A 739 -17.27 -2.82 13.66
N THR A 740 -17.59 -4.09 13.92
CA THR A 740 -18.80 -4.83 13.52
C THR A 740 -19.19 -4.57 12.06
N PRO A 741 -18.32 -4.93 11.09
CA PRO A 741 -18.63 -4.83 9.66
C PRO A 741 -19.75 -5.79 9.23
N PHE A 742 -19.98 -6.81 10.06
CA PHE A 742 -21.09 -7.75 10.10
C PHE A 742 -21.19 -8.31 11.54
N GLY A 743 -22.23 -9.11 11.80
CA GLY A 743 -22.63 -9.50 13.15
C GLY A 743 -23.04 -8.30 14.00
N ASN A 744 -23.35 -8.55 15.27
CA ASN A 744 -23.81 -7.59 16.27
C ASN A 744 -25.16 -6.90 15.99
N ALA A 745 -25.40 -6.35 14.81
CA ALA A 745 -26.69 -5.82 14.36
C ALA A 745 -26.67 -5.60 12.84
N TYR A 746 -27.84 -5.68 12.21
CA TYR A 746 -27.96 -5.37 10.78
C TYR A 746 -27.70 -3.88 10.52
N GLU A 747 -27.07 -3.58 9.39
CA GLU A 747 -26.93 -2.23 8.85
C GLU A 747 -27.83 -2.01 7.63
N TRP A 748 -28.43 -0.83 7.51
CA TRP A 748 -29.25 -0.45 6.36
C TRP A 748 -28.40 0.01 5.17
N ILE A 749 -28.80 -0.40 3.97
CA ILE A 749 -28.30 0.15 2.70
C ILE A 749 -29.28 1.24 2.23
N SER A 750 -28.82 2.50 2.08
CA SER A 750 -29.69 3.65 1.78
C SER A 750 -29.99 3.89 0.31
N ASP A 751 -29.11 3.44 -0.58
CA ASP A 751 -29.14 3.69 -2.03
C ASP A 751 -29.85 2.60 -2.83
N VAL A 752 -30.49 1.61 -2.17
CA VAL A 752 -31.25 0.56 -2.84
C VAL A 752 -32.61 0.33 -2.19
N LEU A 753 -33.66 0.34 -3.01
CA LEU A 753 -35.01 -0.07 -2.66
C LEU A 753 -35.46 -1.24 -3.54
N PHE A 754 -36.32 -2.09 -2.98
CA PHE A 754 -36.96 -3.20 -3.69
C PHE A 754 -38.45 -2.98 -3.74
N LYS A 755 -39.01 -3.01 -4.94
CA LYS A 755 -40.45 -2.89 -5.18
C LYS A 755 -41.02 -4.26 -5.51
N ARG A 756 -42.17 -4.60 -4.94
CA ARG A 756 -42.93 -5.78 -5.33
C ARG A 756 -44.27 -5.36 -5.91
N GLU A 757 -44.51 -5.71 -7.15
CA GLU A 757 -45.75 -5.41 -7.88
C GLU A 757 -46.51 -6.69 -8.26
N GLY A 758 -47.74 -6.55 -8.73
CA GLY A 758 -48.68 -7.67 -8.95
C GLY A 758 -49.48 -8.04 -7.70
N SER A 759 -50.50 -8.88 -7.89
CA SER A 759 -51.40 -9.37 -6.84
C SER A 759 -50.97 -10.70 -6.21
N GLY A 760 -50.01 -11.41 -6.81
CA GLY A 760 -49.54 -12.72 -6.35
C GLY A 760 -50.45 -13.87 -6.78
N THR A 761 -51.26 -13.66 -7.81
CA THR A 761 -52.12 -14.70 -8.42
C THR A 761 -51.38 -15.42 -9.56
N THR A 762 -51.97 -16.47 -10.13
CA THR A 762 -51.36 -17.16 -11.28
C THR A 762 -51.37 -16.27 -12.53
N GLU A 763 -52.39 -15.44 -12.65
CA GLU A 763 -52.66 -14.54 -13.77
C GLU A 763 -51.90 -13.21 -13.66
N ASP A 764 -51.51 -12.84 -12.44
CA ASP A 764 -50.79 -11.60 -12.08
C ASP A 764 -49.83 -11.91 -10.91
N PRO A 765 -48.72 -12.62 -11.20
CA PRO A 765 -47.74 -13.05 -10.21
C PRO A 765 -46.90 -11.87 -9.70
N TYR A 766 -46.27 -12.03 -8.53
CA TYR A 766 -45.40 -10.98 -8.00
C TYR A 766 -44.13 -10.80 -8.83
N THR A 767 -43.84 -9.56 -9.24
CA THR A 767 -42.53 -9.14 -9.77
C THR A 767 -41.70 -8.48 -8.67
N TYR A 768 -40.38 -8.45 -8.84
CA TYR A 768 -39.44 -7.94 -7.85
C TYR A 768 -38.39 -7.06 -8.52
N ASP A 769 -38.61 -5.75 -8.44
CA ASP A 769 -37.80 -4.74 -9.12
C ASP A 769 -36.81 -4.09 -8.15
N ILE A 770 -35.56 -3.95 -8.62
CA ILE A 770 -34.46 -3.33 -7.89
C ILE A 770 -34.35 -1.88 -8.36
N TYR A 771 -34.43 -0.93 -7.44
CA TYR A 771 -34.27 0.50 -7.70
C TYR A 771 -33.03 1.01 -6.98
N PHE A 772 -32.01 1.37 -7.74
CA PHE A 772 -30.77 1.98 -7.26
C PHE A 772 -30.87 3.52 -7.33
N LEU A 773 -30.31 4.21 -6.35
CA LEU A 773 -30.27 5.67 -6.26
C LEU A 773 -28.81 6.16 -6.35
N PRO A 774 -28.35 6.66 -7.50
CA PRO A 774 -26.96 7.10 -7.67
C PRO A 774 -26.53 8.21 -6.70
N ASP A 775 -27.42 9.16 -6.43
CA ASP A 775 -27.24 10.21 -5.43
C ASP A 775 -28.04 9.87 -4.16
N ALA A 776 -27.38 9.25 -3.20
CA ALA A 776 -27.97 8.84 -1.93
C ALA A 776 -28.51 10.02 -1.08
N THR A 777 -28.09 11.27 -1.34
CA THR A 777 -28.61 12.45 -0.63
C THR A 777 -30.07 12.71 -0.96
N LYS A 778 -30.56 12.27 -2.12
CA LYS A 778 -31.96 12.41 -2.56
C LYS A 778 -32.92 11.40 -1.93
N TYR A 779 -32.45 10.52 -1.06
CA TYR A 779 -33.28 9.51 -0.39
C TYR A 779 -34.50 10.14 0.29
N SER A 780 -35.70 9.82 -0.22
CA SER A 780 -36.95 10.49 0.15
C SER A 780 -37.84 9.62 1.05
N SER A 781 -37.31 9.19 2.20
CA SER A 781 -38.05 8.42 3.24
C SER A 781 -38.74 7.15 2.75
N GLY A 782 -38.14 6.46 1.77
CA GLY A 782 -38.73 5.27 1.14
C GLY A 782 -39.78 5.61 0.08
N ASN A 783 -39.59 6.69 -0.68
CA ASN A 783 -40.28 6.90 -1.94
C ASN A 783 -39.30 6.66 -3.10
N ILE A 784 -39.74 5.93 -4.12
CA ILE A 784 -39.06 5.85 -5.42
C ILE A 784 -39.43 7.11 -6.20
N THR A 785 -38.45 7.99 -6.42
CA THR A 785 -38.55 9.20 -7.24
C THR A 785 -37.97 8.95 -8.64
N ASP A 786 -38.08 9.94 -9.53
CA ASP A 786 -37.48 9.90 -10.88
C ASP A 786 -35.93 9.83 -10.86
N ASP A 787 -35.30 10.04 -9.70
CA ASP A 787 -33.85 9.89 -9.50
C ASP A 787 -33.39 8.43 -9.38
N TYR A 788 -34.31 7.49 -9.14
CA TYR A 788 -33.98 6.07 -9.04
C TYR A 788 -33.89 5.41 -10.42
N VAL A 789 -32.86 4.60 -10.61
CA VAL A 789 -32.66 3.76 -11.80
C VAL A 789 -33.07 2.32 -11.48
N ASN A 790 -33.98 1.76 -12.29
CA ASN A 790 -34.28 0.33 -12.24
C ASN A 790 -33.09 -0.48 -12.80
N ALA A 791 -32.63 -1.48 -12.03
CA ALA A 791 -31.51 -2.33 -12.39
C ALA A 791 -31.99 -3.57 -13.18
N ASN A 792 -31.29 -3.89 -14.27
CA ASN A 792 -31.71 -4.85 -15.28
C ASN A 792 -31.31 -6.30 -14.96
N PHE A 793 -31.63 -6.75 -13.74
CA PHE A 793 -31.52 -8.16 -13.35
C PHE A 793 -32.62 -8.52 -12.34
N GLN A 794 -32.85 -9.82 -12.13
CA GLN A 794 -33.96 -10.31 -11.32
C GLN A 794 -33.48 -10.86 -9.97
N LEU A 795 -34.31 -10.64 -8.94
CA LEU A 795 -34.13 -11.23 -7.60
C LEU A 795 -34.65 -12.68 -7.55
N PRO A 796 -34.09 -13.53 -6.68
CA PRO A 796 -34.68 -14.80 -6.31
C PRO A 796 -36.06 -14.59 -5.69
N THR A 797 -37.04 -15.39 -6.12
CA THR A 797 -38.43 -15.29 -5.66
C THR A 797 -38.74 -16.11 -4.40
N ALA A 798 -37.69 -16.56 -3.71
CA ALA A 798 -37.75 -17.36 -2.49
C ALA A 798 -36.59 -17.02 -1.55
N ASP A 799 -36.73 -17.39 -0.27
CA ASP A 799 -35.64 -17.33 0.70
C ASP A 799 -34.62 -18.45 0.44
N GLY A 800 -33.34 -18.23 0.72
CA GLY A 800 -32.32 -19.28 0.66
C GLY A 800 -30.89 -18.78 0.81
N TYR A 801 -29.93 -19.71 0.94
CA TYR A 801 -28.50 -19.38 0.95
C TYR A 801 -28.03 -18.91 -0.43
N VAL A 802 -27.27 -17.82 -0.44
CA VAL A 802 -26.81 -17.13 -1.65
C VAL A 802 -25.76 -17.97 -2.39
N LYS A 803 -26.05 -18.30 -3.65
CA LYS A 803 -25.10 -18.93 -4.56
C LYS A 803 -24.35 -17.90 -5.41
N LYS A 804 -25.05 -16.86 -5.89
CA LYS A 804 -24.50 -15.87 -6.85
C LYS A 804 -25.09 -14.48 -6.64
N PHE A 805 -24.26 -13.45 -6.75
CA PHE A 805 -24.71 -12.06 -6.90
C PHE A 805 -24.89 -11.68 -8.37
N GLY A 806 -26.05 -11.15 -8.72
CA GLY A 806 -26.31 -10.49 -10.00
C GLY A 806 -25.90 -9.03 -9.96
N TYR A 807 -25.74 -8.44 -11.13
CA TYR A 807 -25.44 -7.02 -11.30
C TYR A 807 -26.01 -6.54 -12.64
N ASP A 808 -26.10 -5.21 -12.79
CA ASP A 808 -26.35 -4.54 -14.06
C ASP A 808 -25.01 -4.11 -14.65
N GLU A 809 -24.76 -4.32 -15.94
CA GLU A 809 -23.49 -3.92 -16.57
C GLU A 809 -23.22 -2.41 -16.47
N ARG A 810 -24.27 -1.59 -16.33
CA ARG A 810 -24.16 -0.14 -16.08
C ARG A 810 -23.64 0.18 -14.67
N PHE A 811 -23.79 -0.74 -13.72
CA PHE A 811 -23.43 -0.58 -12.31
C PHE A 811 -22.77 -1.87 -11.77
N PRO A 812 -21.54 -2.24 -12.18
CA PRO A 812 -20.92 -3.54 -11.84
C PRO A 812 -20.71 -3.80 -10.35
N PHE A 813 -20.75 -2.75 -9.52
CA PHE A 813 -20.68 -2.78 -8.06
C PHE A 813 -22.04 -3.04 -7.38
N LEU A 814 -23.16 -2.87 -8.08
CA LEU A 814 -24.51 -3.12 -7.56
C LEU A 814 -24.79 -4.62 -7.51
N ARG A 815 -24.10 -5.31 -6.60
CA ARG A 815 -24.10 -6.77 -6.47
C ARG A 815 -25.12 -7.21 -5.41
N ILE A 816 -26.22 -7.79 -5.87
CA ILE A 816 -27.37 -8.20 -5.04
C ILE A 816 -27.72 -9.66 -5.38
N PRO A 817 -28.16 -10.51 -4.42
CA PRO A 817 -28.39 -11.93 -4.70
C PRO A 817 -29.31 -12.13 -5.92
N SER A 818 -28.88 -12.99 -6.85
CA SER A 818 -29.64 -13.37 -8.06
C SER A 818 -29.86 -14.87 -8.16
N GLU A 819 -29.04 -15.68 -7.49
CA GLU A 819 -29.17 -17.13 -7.43
C GLU A 819 -29.03 -17.62 -5.99
N ILE A 820 -29.92 -18.53 -5.60
CA ILE A 820 -29.94 -19.23 -4.30
C ILE A 820 -29.82 -20.74 -4.53
N GLY A 821 -29.49 -21.47 -3.46
CA GLY A 821 -29.31 -22.92 -3.50
C GLY A 821 -28.00 -23.40 -2.89
N ALA A 822 -27.27 -22.50 -2.22
CA ALA A 822 -26.11 -22.82 -1.41
C ALA A 822 -26.53 -23.44 -0.05
N SER A 823 -25.61 -23.45 0.92
CA SER A 823 -25.79 -23.96 2.28
C SER A 823 -25.00 -23.12 3.28
N THR A 824 -25.10 -23.42 4.58
CA THR A 824 -24.30 -22.83 5.69
C THR A 824 -22.77 -23.04 5.60
N SER A 825 -22.24 -23.47 4.45
CA SER A 825 -20.83 -23.80 4.25
C SER A 825 -20.38 -23.77 2.78
N THR A 826 -21.27 -23.36 1.86
CA THR A 826 -20.97 -23.32 0.43
C THR A 826 -21.31 -21.96 -0.16
N TYR A 827 -20.61 -21.58 -1.24
CA TYR A 827 -20.66 -20.24 -1.83
C TYR A 827 -20.50 -19.18 -0.73
N TYR A 828 -21.37 -18.17 -0.62
CA TYR A 828 -21.20 -17.13 0.40
C TYR A 828 -21.53 -17.57 1.84
N ALA A 829 -22.08 -18.78 2.04
CA ALA A 829 -22.62 -19.32 3.30
C ALA A 829 -23.73 -18.50 3.99
N ASP A 830 -23.96 -17.28 3.50
CA ASP A 830 -24.94 -16.32 3.98
C ASP A 830 -26.34 -16.49 3.36
N TYR A 831 -27.34 -15.98 4.07
CA TYR A 831 -28.76 -16.18 3.73
C TYR A 831 -29.40 -14.94 3.11
N TYR A 832 -30.35 -15.17 2.20
CA TYR A 832 -31.17 -14.16 1.54
C TYR A 832 -32.65 -14.31 1.91
N TYR A 833 -33.28 -13.20 2.30
CA TYR A 833 -34.73 -13.06 2.44
C TYR A 833 -35.30 -12.10 1.40
N TYR A 834 -36.21 -12.59 0.57
CA TYR A 834 -36.78 -11.81 -0.54
C TYR A 834 -37.81 -10.76 -0.07
N PRO A 835 -38.12 -9.72 -0.87
CA PRO A 835 -39.09 -8.68 -0.51
C PRO A 835 -40.51 -9.20 -0.22
N ARG A 836 -41.08 -8.88 0.95
CA ARG A 836 -42.48 -9.22 1.29
C ARG A 836 -43.41 -8.02 1.48
N GLY A 837 -42.87 -6.82 1.62
CA GLY A 837 -43.62 -5.57 1.47
C GLY A 837 -43.85 -5.22 0.00
N ALA A 838 -44.73 -4.25 -0.27
CA ALA A 838 -44.83 -3.62 -1.60
C ALA A 838 -43.59 -2.77 -1.93
N LEU A 839 -42.92 -2.25 -0.89
CA LEU A 839 -41.63 -1.60 -0.95
C LEU A 839 -40.81 -2.03 0.26
N CYS A 840 -39.53 -2.33 0.04
CA CYS A 840 -38.57 -2.74 1.07
C CYS A 840 -37.21 -2.07 0.87
N ALA A 841 -36.37 -2.07 1.92
CA ALA A 841 -34.95 -1.76 1.84
C ALA A 841 -34.12 -2.98 2.28
N ALA A 842 -32.86 -3.06 1.85
CA ALA A 842 -31.94 -4.07 2.34
C ALA A 842 -31.41 -3.69 3.73
N HIS A 843 -31.28 -4.69 4.59
CA HIS A 843 -30.34 -4.63 5.69
C HIS A 843 -29.44 -5.87 5.70
N VAL A 844 -28.15 -5.66 5.97
CA VAL A 844 -27.06 -6.61 5.71
C VAL A 844 -26.23 -6.89 6.96
N GLY A 845 -25.50 -8.01 6.97
CA GLY A 845 -24.52 -8.33 8.02
C GLY A 845 -25.00 -9.28 9.14
N GLY A 846 -26.28 -9.65 9.23
CA GLY A 846 -26.79 -10.45 10.37
C GLY A 846 -26.85 -9.67 11.69
N TYR A 847 -27.11 -10.37 12.80
CA TYR A 847 -27.26 -9.76 14.14
C TYR A 847 -26.98 -10.76 15.27
N TRP A 848 -26.90 -10.27 16.51
CA TRP A 848 -26.43 -10.98 17.70
C TRP A 848 -27.13 -12.29 18.10
N TYR A 849 -28.22 -12.71 17.44
CA TYR A 849 -28.88 -14.01 17.71
C TYR A 849 -29.34 -14.73 16.43
N ASP A 850 -28.73 -14.43 15.27
CA ASP A 850 -29.04 -15.05 13.97
C ASP A 850 -28.34 -16.40 13.72
N GLY A 851 -27.43 -16.81 14.61
CA GLY A 851 -26.71 -18.08 14.52
C GLY A 851 -25.58 -18.07 13.48
N VAL A 852 -25.51 -19.11 12.65
CA VAL A 852 -24.39 -19.29 11.68
C VAL A 852 -24.53 -18.46 10.40
N ALA A 853 -25.71 -17.91 10.12
CA ALA A 853 -25.92 -17.02 8.98
C ALA A 853 -25.77 -15.58 9.49
N CYS A 854 -24.57 -15.00 9.40
CA CYS A 854 -24.28 -13.70 10.02
C CYS A 854 -23.11 -12.94 9.39
N GLY A 855 -22.80 -13.20 8.12
CA GLY A 855 -21.71 -12.56 7.40
C GLY A 855 -22.10 -11.32 6.61
N PRO A 856 -21.10 -10.70 5.94
CA PRO A 856 -21.29 -9.48 5.16
C PRO A 856 -22.12 -9.71 3.88
N CYS A 857 -22.37 -10.97 3.51
CA CYS A 857 -23.16 -11.35 2.35
C CYS A 857 -24.58 -11.80 2.73
N TYR A 858 -25.00 -11.61 3.99
CA TYR A 858 -26.38 -11.82 4.42
C TYR A 858 -27.24 -10.67 3.94
N TRP A 859 -28.35 -10.97 3.24
CA TRP A 859 -29.26 -9.98 2.67
C TRP A 859 -30.69 -10.18 3.15
N PHE A 860 -31.19 -9.24 3.94
CA PHE A 860 -32.59 -9.27 4.39
C PHE A 860 -33.37 -8.11 3.75
N CYS A 861 -34.12 -8.41 2.70
CA CYS A 861 -34.82 -7.42 1.86
C CYS A 861 -36.33 -7.36 2.12
N ASN A 862 -36.81 -7.92 3.23
CA ASN A 862 -38.22 -8.27 3.44
C ASN A 862 -39.09 -7.12 4.03
N TYR A 863 -38.49 -6.10 4.67
CA TYR A 863 -39.21 -5.05 5.38
C TYR A 863 -39.13 -3.65 4.76
N ALA A 864 -40.18 -2.86 5.00
CA ALA A 864 -40.27 -1.45 4.60
C ALA A 864 -39.18 -0.57 5.24
N PRO A 865 -38.71 0.51 4.56
CA PRO A 865 -37.66 1.40 5.07
C PRO A 865 -37.97 2.13 6.38
N SER A 866 -39.24 2.21 6.76
CA SER A 866 -39.73 2.79 8.01
C SER A 866 -39.73 1.82 9.21
N TYR A 867 -39.47 0.52 9.00
CA TYR A 867 -39.59 -0.48 10.07
C TYR A 867 -38.35 -0.53 10.96
N ALA A 868 -38.48 -0.05 12.19
CA ALA A 868 -37.46 -0.14 13.23
C ALA A 868 -37.59 -1.46 14.04
N HIS A 869 -36.47 -2.10 14.36
CA HIS A 869 -36.45 -3.32 15.20
C HIS A 869 -35.17 -3.38 16.03
N VAL A 870 -35.20 -4.07 17.18
CA VAL A 870 -34.08 -4.11 18.14
C VAL A 870 -32.77 -4.56 17.48
N THR A 871 -32.83 -5.44 16.47
CA THR A 871 -31.69 -5.98 15.72
C THR A 871 -31.09 -5.07 14.64
N ARG A 872 -31.57 -3.83 14.48
CA ARG A 872 -31.15 -2.95 13.38
C ARG A 872 -30.51 -1.66 13.84
N ARG A 873 -29.43 -1.30 13.18
CA ARG A 873 -28.69 -0.05 13.31
C ARG A 873 -28.48 0.57 11.93
N ALA A 874 -27.82 1.71 11.93
CA ALA A 874 -27.24 2.30 10.74
C ALA A 874 -25.79 2.66 11.07
N ARG A 875 -24.98 2.90 10.05
CA ARG A 875 -23.62 3.44 10.14
C ARG A 875 -23.61 4.78 9.39
N LEU A 876 -22.82 5.73 9.84
CA LEU A 876 -22.75 7.05 9.21
C LEU A 876 -21.93 6.97 7.91
N SER A 877 -22.40 7.60 6.85
CA SER A 877 -21.71 7.71 5.56
C SER A 877 -21.80 9.16 5.05
N TYR A 878 -21.06 9.47 3.98
CA TYR A 878 -21.01 10.79 3.37
C TYR A 878 -20.92 10.68 1.84
N HIS A 879 -21.86 11.30 1.13
CA HIS A 879 -21.91 11.33 -0.32
C HIS A 879 -21.06 12.48 -0.90
N ARG A 880 -20.16 12.15 -1.83
CA ARG A 880 -19.06 13.02 -2.30
C ARG A 880 -19.29 13.48 -3.74
#